data_AF-A0A847VPT4-F1
#
_entry.id   AF-A0A847VPT4-F1
#
_cell.length_a   1.000
_cell.length_b   1.000
_cell.length_c   1.000
_cell.angle_alpha   90.00
_cell.angle_beta   90.00
_cell.angle_gamma   90.00
#
_symmetry.space_group_name_H-M   'P 1'
#
loop_
_entity.id
_entity.type
_entity.pdbx_description
1 polymer ?
#
loop_
_entity_poly.entity_id
_entity_poly.type
_entity_poly.pdbx_seq_one_letter_code
_entity_poly.pdbx_strand_id
1 'polypeptide(L)'
;MSDLTSIENLINPSDDEESVVGQFAKKQKEIKSKEIEKKTEREAAVLGLPYVNLFGFPISPEALVLIQESRAQEIGAVCFYYDGKNLRLGCVEPTPEVKEELLRLNEQYFVDGKLYLISENSLNYALEAYKGLPKTKRQQGGIEISEESLEKFKNDIANYKNLNDKINDVNISDVITLILATALKVGASDIHIEAGETGVAIRIRIDGVLQEAATINRDKWKKIISRLKILARVKINIENKPQDGRYTIYLKNKKIDVRCSFLPTAFGESVVMRLLDSEETILDLEALGVRPEILSILKKEISKPNGLILTTGPTGSGKTTTLYAILNKLNKPGTKIITLEDPIEYQLKGVNQSQVDEKRGYTFSDGLRSILRQDPNVVMIGEIRDLETAEIAVQASLTGHLVLSTIHTNDAAGVIPRLIDIGVKPYFLVPSINAVIGQRLVRKLCPYCRREHKLSPAESEQVNKILAVISPKAEIDIPAILPTIYQAGEGCEHCNFIGYQGRIGIMEIFTMNDNIKQLTIDKAPSFKILQQAIENGMITMLQDGVLKALDGITSLDEVYRVIGNFDYINELYDIVISQTIGRGIKIKAAEFEQAKKLSQNISAIAETAKEIPSSELINLVMSLAIVNEAGDIHIEPTENDVSVRFRIDGVLHDILKLPKTSYLPLLSEIKILAGAPTNIRRATFDGRFSVYLADKKIDCRISIIAGGYGETIVIRLLTTNAINLEMEKLGITSVALDTLQQAMKKTRGIILTTGPTGSGKTTTLYAILNKLNKPDTKIITIEDPIEYQLPGVMQTQIDEQRGYTFASAMRSLLRQNPNIMMIGEIRDTETAKIAMEASLTGHLVLSTIHANSAAGAISRFAGLGLERQILVNAIEFTIGQRLVRRLCPHCKQETKLVPADLKRVQEELAKIKNPNVQIPKQLIFYHSVGCEKCGHIGYKGRLGLYETITMSPAIQKLIQKENVTDFEIEQTAIAEGTVTIVQDGILKALAGETSIEEVFRVI
;
A
#
# COMPACT_ATOMS: atom_id res chain seq x y z
N MET A 1 -14.79 -116.68 -8.51
CA MET A 1 -13.98 -115.59 -7.93
C MET A 1 -14.39 -114.30 -8.64
N SER A 2 -14.63 -113.24 -7.84
CA SER A 2 -14.98 -111.84 -8.17
C SER A 2 -16.25 -111.67 -9.02
N ASP A 3 -17.44 -111.41 -8.49
CA ASP A 3 -17.87 -110.63 -7.31
C ASP A 3 -17.53 -109.13 -7.35
N LEU A 4 -18.60 -108.33 -7.15
CA LEU A 4 -18.70 -106.87 -6.93
C LEU A 4 -18.81 -105.95 -8.16
N THR A 5 -20.01 -105.90 -8.77
CA THR A 5 -20.57 -104.67 -9.37
C THR A 5 -22.06 -104.48 -9.05
N SER A 6 -22.50 -104.98 -7.90
CA SER A 6 -23.76 -104.61 -7.25
C SER A 6 -23.46 -103.80 -5.99
N ILE A 7 -24.11 -102.64 -5.85
CA ILE A 7 -24.30 -101.75 -4.68
C ILE A 7 -23.96 -100.26 -4.96
N GLU A 8 -23.04 -99.89 -5.85
CA GLU A 8 -22.71 -98.45 -6.06
C GLU A 8 -23.64 -97.69 -7.02
N ASN A 9 -24.30 -98.37 -7.97
CA ASN A 9 -25.23 -97.72 -8.91
C ASN A 9 -26.64 -97.43 -8.33
N LEU A 10 -26.85 -97.66 -7.04
CA LEU A 10 -28.09 -97.34 -6.32
C LEU A 10 -27.99 -96.03 -5.50
N ILE A 11 -26.83 -95.37 -5.48
CA ILE A 11 -26.54 -94.25 -4.56
C ILE A 11 -26.36 -92.90 -5.28
N ASN A 12 -26.27 -92.86 -6.61
CA ASN A 12 -26.24 -91.60 -7.36
C ASN A 12 -27.55 -91.38 -8.13
N PRO A 13 -28.47 -90.55 -7.64
CA PRO A 13 -29.53 -90.02 -8.48
C PRO A 13 -28.89 -89.08 -9.50
N SER A 14 -28.86 -89.50 -10.76
CA SER A 14 -28.82 -88.57 -11.88
C SER A 14 -30.05 -87.67 -11.78
N ASP A 15 -29.85 -86.36 -11.94
CA ASP A 15 -30.89 -85.30 -12.00
C ASP A 15 -31.80 -85.44 -13.23
N ASP A 16 -32.41 -86.62 -13.40
CA ASP A 16 -33.35 -86.91 -14.46
C ASP A 16 -34.78 -86.81 -13.89
N GLU A 17 -35.30 -85.59 -13.90
CA GLU A 17 -36.61 -85.21 -13.33
C GLU A 17 -37.79 -85.99 -13.94
N GLU A 18 -37.60 -86.64 -15.09
CA GLU A 18 -38.63 -87.43 -15.79
C GLU A 18 -38.70 -88.91 -15.36
N SER A 19 -37.74 -89.40 -14.56
CA SER A 19 -37.75 -90.79 -14.09
C SER A 19 -38.93 -91.08 -13.12
N VAL A 20 -39.41 -92.33 -13.09
CA VAL A 20 -40.51 -92.75 -12.17
C VAL A 20 -40.17 -92.47 -10.70
N VAL A 21 -38.88 -92.59 -10.33
CA VAL A 21 -38.36 -92.26 -8.99
C VAL A 21 -38.38 -90.75 -8.74
N GLY A 22 -38.00 -89.94 -9.74
CA GLY A 22 -38.09 -88.47 -9.69
C GLY A 22 -39.53 -87.96 -9.56
N GLN A 23 -40.46 -88.52 -10.34
CA GLN A 23 -41.88 -88.19 -10.27
C GLN A 23 -42.52 -88.57 -8.92
N PHE A 24 -42.14 -89.73 -8.36
CA PHE A 24 -42.61 -90.15 -7.04
C PHE A 24 -42.06 -89.27 -5.91
N ALA A 25 -40.77 -88.91 -5.97
CA ALA A 25 -40.15 -87.98 -5.02
C ALA A 25 -40.77 -86.58 -5.09
N LYS A 26 -41.11 -86.09 -6.30
CA LYS A 26 -41.83 -84.82 -6.51
C LYS A 26 -43.23 -84.86 -5.89
N LYS A 27 -43.97 -85.96 -6.08
CA LYS A 27 -45.31 -86.14 -5.49
C LYS A 27 -45.28 -86.28 -3.97
N GLN A 28 -44.26 -86.92 -3.40
CA GLN A 28 -44.04 -86.94 -1.95
C GLN A 28 -43.70 -85.55 -1.37
N LYS A 29 -42.88 -84.74 -2.06
CA LYS A 29 -42.62 -83.33 -1.68
C LYS A 29 -43.91 -82.48 -1.74
N GLU A 30 -44.74 -82.66 -2.77
CA GLU A 30 -46.02 -81.94 -2.89
C GLU A 30 -47.01 -82.29 -1.76
N ILE A 31 -47.09 -83.56 -1.35
CA ILE A 31 -47.96 -83.99 -0.23
C ILE A 31 -47.46 -83.37 1.08
N LYS A 32 -46.15 -83.44 1.36
CA LYS A 32 -45.56 -82.82 2.56
C LYS A 32 -45.77 -81.31 2.60
N SER A 33 -45.61 -80.62 1.46
CA SER A 33 -45.87 -79.18 1.38
C SER A 33 -47.34 -78.86 1.69
N LYS A 34 -48.29 -79.62 1.12
CA LYS A 34 -49.73 -79.46 1.42
C LYS A 34 -50.09 -79.69 2.89
N GLU A 35 -49.40 -80.59 3.60
CA GLU A 35 -49.61 -80.80 5.03
C GLU A 35 -49.10 -79.61 5.86
N ILE A 36 -47.93 -79.07 5.52
CA ILE A 36 -47.36 -77.88 6.18
C ILE A 36 -48.26 -76.66 6.01
N GLU A 37 -48.79 -76.43 4.80
CA GLU A 37 -49.71 -75.33 4.53
C GLU A 37 -51.02 -75.46 5.32
N LYS A 38 -51.62 -76.67 5.38
CA LYS A 38 -52.82 -76.91 6.19
C LYS A 38 -52.57 -76.73 7.70
N LYS A 39 -51.36 -77.05 8.18
CA LYS A 39 -50.99 -76.83 9.58
C LYS A 39 -50.86 -75.33 9.87
N THR A 40 -50.16 -74.60 9.01
CA THR A 40 -49.96 -73.14 9.11
C THR A 40 -51.31 -72.41 9.08
N GLU A 41 -52.23 -72.81 8.20
CA GLU A 41 -53.58 -72.24 8.13
C GLU A 41 -54.37 -72.40 9.45
N ARG A 42 -54.27 -73.57 10.10
CA ARG A 42 -54.89 -73.81 11.41
C ARG A 42 -54.26 -72.97 12.51
N GLU A 43 -52.93 -72.84 12.50
CA GLU A 43 -52.19 -72.01 13.47
C GLU A 43 -52.56 -70.53 13.33
N ALA A 44 -52.69 -70.03 12.10
CA ALA A 44 -53.13 -68.67 11.82
C ALA A 44 -54.53 -68.39 12.39
N ALA A 45 -55.45 -69.34 12.22
CA ALA A 45 -56.80 -69.25 12.76
C ALA A 45 -56.82 -69.20 14.30
N VAL A 46 -55.94 -69.95 14.98
CA VAL A 46 -55.79 -69.90 16.44
C VAL A 46 -55.20 -68.56 16.91
N LEU A 47 -54.25 -68.00 16.16
CA LEU A 47 -53.58 -66.73 16.46
C LEU A 47 -54.39 -65.50 16.06
N GLY A 48 -55.55 -65.67 15.41
CA GLY A 48 -56.37 -64.57 14.89
C GLY A 48 -55.71 -63.80 13.74
N LEU A 49 -54.74 -64.43 13.05
CA LEU A 49 -54.03 -63.84 11.93
C LEU A 49 -54.56 -64.41 10.60
N PRO A 50 -54.67 -63.59 9.54
CA PRO A 50 -54.92 -64.09 8.20
C PRO A 50 -53.75 -64.98 7.72
N TYR A 51 -54.05 -66.11 7.10
CA TYR A 51 -53.07 -66.99 6.46
C TYR A 51 -52.93 -66.68 4.97
N VAL A 52 -51.71 -66.80 4.43
CA VAL A 52 -51.47 -66.76 2.98
C VAL A 52 -50.39 -67.76 2.58
N ASN A 53 -50.63 -68.46 1.47
CA ASN A 53 -49.61 -69.25 0.78
C ASN A 53 -48.97 -68.38 -0.30
N LEU A 54 -47.66 -68.20 -0.25
CA LEU A 54 -46.94 -67.34 -1.19
C LEU A 54 -46.59 -68.05 -2.51
N PHE A 55 -46.69 -69.38 -2.61
CA PHE A 55 -46.42 -70.09 -3.86
C PHE A 55 -47.39 -69.66 -4.96
N GLY A 56 -46.85 -69.10 -6.05
CA GLY A 56 -47.65 -68.59 -7.17
C GLY A 56 -48.31 -67.23 -6.90
N PHE A 57 -48.10 -66.63 -5.72
CA PHE A 57 -48.50 -65.26 -5.45
C PHE A 57 -47.52 -64.29 -6.14
N PRO A 58 -47.99 -63.31 -6.93
CA PRO A 58 -47.11 -62.34 -7.57
C PRO A 58 -46.60 -61.33 -6.54
N ILE A 59 -45.38 -61.57 -6.03
CA ILE A 59 -44.71 -60.66 -5.11
C ILE A 59 -44.05 -59.54 -5.92
N SER A 60 -44.45 -58.28 -5.69
CA SER A 60 -43.88 -57.14 -6.40
C SER A 60 -42.48 -56.79 -5.89
N PRO A 61 -41.52 -56.41 -6.77
CA PRO A 61 -40.20 -55.92 -6.36
C PRO A 61 -40.29 -54.74 -5.38
N GLU A 62 -41.28 -53.87 -5.56
CA GLU A 62 -41.52 -52.70 -4.71
C GLU A 62 -41.86 -53.09 -3.27
N ALA A 63 -42.53 -54.23 -3.05
CA ALA A 63 -42.83 -54.75 -1.72
C ALA A 63 -41.59 -55.33 -1.03
N LEU A 64 -40.77 -56.09 -1.77
CA LEU A 64 -39.56 -56.72 -1.24
C LEU A 64 -38.50 -55.69 -0.82
N VAL A 65 -38.38 -54.56 -1.54
CA VAL A 65 -37.40 -53.51 -1.22
C VAL A 65 -37.64 -52.84 0.14
N LEU A 66 -38.85 -52.95 0.70
CA LEU A 66 -39.19 -52.35 1.99
C LEU A 66 -38.48 -53.01 3.18
N ILE A 67 -38.09 -54.28 3.06
CA ILE A 67 -37.33 -55.04 4.08
C ILE A 67 -36.12 -55.69 3.41
N GLN A 68 -34.90 -55.43 3.87
CA GLN A 68 -33.69 -56.05 3.31
C GLN A 68 -33.70 -57.58 3.49
N GLU A 69 -33.16 -58.33 2.52
CA GLU A 69 -33.10 -59.80 2.54
C GLU A 69 -32.52 -60.36 3.86
N SER A 70 -31.40 -59.78 4.34
CA SER A 70 -30.77 -60.18 5.59
C SER A 70 -31.69 -59.98 6.81
N ARG A 71 -32.43 -58.87 6.84
CA ARG A 71 -33.37 -58.56 7.91
C ARG A 71 -34.62 -59.46 7.82
N ALA A 72 -35.13 -59.68 6.62
CA ALA A 72 -36.26 -60.58 6.37
C ALA A 72 -35.98 -62.02 6.81
N GLN A 73 -34.74 -62.49 6.58
CA GLN A 73 -34.27 -63.79 7.03
C GLN A 73 -34.06 -63.84 8.55
N GLU A 74 -33.52 -62.76 9.16
CA GLU A 74 -33.30 -62.66 10.61
C GLU A 74 -34.60 -62.71 11.41
N ILE A 75 -35.61 -61.94 11.00
CA ILE A 75 -36.90 -61.85 11.73
C ILE A 75 -37.93 -62.88 11.26
N GLY A 76 -37.61 -63.69 10.24
CA GLY A 76 -38.53 -64.65 9.66
C GLY A 76 -39.81 -64.04 9.07
N ALA A 77 -39.72 -62.82 8.50
CA ALA A 77 -40.86 -62.10 7.93
C ALA A 77 -40.50 -61.38 6.62
N VAL A 78 -41.46 -61.30 5.70
CA VAL A 78 -41.29 -60.71 4.36
C VAL A 78 -42.49 -59.84 3.99
N CYS A 79 -42.22 -58.66 3.43
CA CYS A 79 -43.27 -57.83 2.86
C CYS A 79 -43.58 -58.34 1.45
N PHE A 80 -44.77 -58.93 1.27
CA PHE A 80 -45.15 -59.57 0.01
C PHE A 80 -46.14 -58.75 -0.83
N TYR A 81 -46.66 -57.64 -0.30
CA TYR A 81 -47.57 -56.74 -1.02
C TYR A 81 -47.46 -55.30 -0.53
N TYR A 82 -47.35 -54.37 -1.49
CA TYR A 82 -47.37 -52.93 -1.27
C TYR A 82 -47.93 -52.22 -2.51
N ASP A 83 -48.90 -51.33 -2.31
CA ASP A 83 -49.55 -50.55 -3.38
C ASP A 83 -49.48 -49.02 -3.17
N GLY A 84 -48.71 -48.57 -2.17
CA GLY A 84 -48.60 -47.16 -1.77
C GLY A 84 -49.55 -46.72 -0.65
N LYS A 85 -50.59 -47.51 -0.34
CA LYS A 85 -51.54 -47.20 0.75
C LYS A 85 -51.72 -48.37 1.73
N ASN A 86 -51.64 -49.59 1.24
CA ASN A 86 -51.78 -50.83 2.00
C ASN A 86 -50.47 -51.62 1.96
N LEU A 87 -50.13 -52.24 3.09
CA LEU A 87 -48.95 -53.10 3.22
C LEU A 87 -49.34 -54.44 3.83
N ARG A 88 -48.76 -55.55 3.33
CA ARG A 88 -48.96 -56.88 3.92
C ARG A 88 -47.62 -57.55 4.23
N LEU A 89 -47.43 -57.83 5.51
CA LEU A 89 -46.24 -58.48 6.04
C LEU A 89 -46.58 -59.93 6.39
N GLY A 90 -45.89 -60.89 5.78
CA GLY A 90 -46.02 -62.32 6.11
C GLY A 90 -44.92 -62.74 7.07
N CYS A 91 -45.24 -63.40 8.18
CA CYS A 91 -44.27 -63.93 9.15
C CYS A 91 -44.50 -65.41 9.44
N VAL A 92 -43.43 -66.15 9.77
CA VAL A 92 -43.54 -67.54 10.24
C VAL A 92 -44.04 -67.58 11.69
N GLU A 93 -43.63 -66.61 12.52
CA GLU A 93 -44.07 -66.46 13.90
C GLU A 93 -44.25 -64.97 14.26
N PRO A 94 -45.33 -64.56 14.95
CA PRO A 94 -45.59 -63.16 15.26
C PRO A 94 -44.82 -62.67 16.51
N THR A 95 -43.49 -62.65 16.43
CA THR A 95 -42.62 -62.18 17.52
C THR A 95 -42.76 -60.66 17.77
N PRO A 96 -42.29 -60.15 18.93
CA PRO A 96 -42.24 -58.71 19.17
C PRO A 96 -41.46 -57.93 18.10
N GLU A 97 -40.35 -58.45 17.58
CA GLU A 97 -39.57 -57.76 16.54
C GLU A 97 -40.33 -57.62 15.22
N VAL A 98 -41.13 -58.63 14.85
CA VAL A 98 -41.98 -58.58 13.65
C VAL A 98 -43.05 -57.50 13.78
N LYS A 99 -43.63 -57.32 14.98
CA LYS A 99 -44.63 -56.27 15.25
C LYS A 99 -44.01 -54.88 15.23
N GLU A 100 -42.81 -54.73 15.78
CA GLU A 100 -42.05 -53.47 15.75
C GLU A 100 -41.67 -53.10 14.31
N GLU A 101 -41.25 -54.07 13.49
CA GLU A 101 -40.94 -53.86 12.09
C GLU A 101 -42.19 -53.42 11.29
N LEU A 102 -43.37 -54.00 11.56
CA LEU A 102 -44.63 -53.56 10.95
C LEU A 102 -44.98 -52.11 11.34
N LEU A 103 -44.82 -51.74 12.61
CA LEU A 103 -45.05 -50.37 13.08
C LEU A 103 -44.09 -49.38 12.41
N ARG A 104 -42.80 -49.74 12.33
CA ARG A 104 -41.77 -48.97 11.65
C ARG A 104 -42.12 -48.71 10.19
N LEU A 105 -42.60 -49.73 9.47
CA LEU A 105 -43.02 -49.61 8.08
C LEU A 105 -44.28 -48.74 7.93
N ASN A 106 -45.25 -48.87 8.84
CA ASN A 106 -46.46 -48.05 8.83
C ASN A 106 -46.16 -46.56 9.03
N GLU A 107 -45.26 -46.23 9.98
CA GLU A 107 -44.84 -44.84 10.22
C GLU A 107 -43.99 -44.29 9.08
N GLN A 108 -43.02 -45.06 8.59
CA GLN A 108 -42.09 -44.61 7.55
C GLN A 108 -42.78 -44.36 6.21
N TYR A 109 -43.74 -45.22 5.84
CA TYR A 109 -44.41 -45.17 4.54
C TYR A 109 -45.84 -44.62 4.61
N PHE A 110 -46.33 -44.23 5.79
CA PHE A 110 -47.68 -43.73 6.02
C PHE A 110 -48.78 -44.66 5.47
N VAL A 111 -48.66 -45.96 5.75
CA VAL A 111 -49.55 -47.02 5.24
C VAL A 111 -50.32 -47.77 6.33
N ASP A 112 -51.44 -48.39 5.95
CA ASP A 112 -52.18 -49.34 6.79
C ASP A 112 -51.64 -50.77 6.54
N GLY A 113 -50.72 -51.20 7.41
CA GLY A 113 -50.06 -52.51 7.34
C GLY A 113 -50.80 -53.61 8.10
N LYS A 114 -50.94 -54.78 7.48
CA LYS A 114 -51.53 -55.99 8.10
C LYS A 114 -50.55 -57.15 8.16
N LEU A 115 -50.55 -57.87 9.28
CA LEU A 115 -49.74 -59.06 9.50
C LEU A 115 -50.47 -60.33 9.04
N TYR A 116 -49.75 -61.22 8.36
CA TYR A 116 -50.22 -62.51 7.86
C TYR A 116 -49.29 -63.62 8.37
N LEU A 117 -49.85 -64.80 8.65
CA LEU A 117 -49.05 -65.99 8.94
C LEU A 117 -48.72 -66.74 7.63
N ILE A 118 -47.45 -67.09 7.45
CA ILE A 118 -46.95 -67.84 6.28
C ILE A 118 -46.15 -69.06 6.74
N SER A 119 -46.08 -70.09 5.90
CA SER A 119 -45.27 -71.28 6.19
C SER A 119 -43.77 -71.00 5.96
N GLU A 120 -42.90 -71.82 6.55
CA GLU A 120 -41.45 -71.78 6.22
C GLU A 120 -41.18 -71.96 4.72
N ASN A 121 -41.99 -72.79 4.03
CA ASN A 121 -41.88 -72.97 2.60
C ASN A 121 -42.24 -71.69 1.83
N SER A 122 -43.28 -70.97 2.27
CA SER A 122 -43.68 -69.68 1.71
C SER A 122 -42.64 -68.59 1.97
N LEU A 123 -42.02 -68.56 3.15
CA LEU A 123 -40.91 -67.64 3.45
C LEU A 123 -39.72 -67.92 2.52
N ASN A 124 -39.30 -69.18 2.38
CA ASN A 124 -38.20 -69.55 1.49
C ASN A 124 -38.51 -69.22 0.02
N TYR A 125 -39.75 -69.43 -0.43
CA TYR A 125 -40.20 -69.02 -1.77
C TYR A 125 -40.10 -67.51 -1.98
N ALA A 126 -40.50 -66.71 -0.99
CA ALA A 126 -40.37 -65.26 -1.05
C ALA A 126 -38.91 -64.78 -0.96
N LEU A 127 -38.06 -65.46 -0.19
CA LEU A 127 -36.61 -65.20 -0.15
C LEU A 127 -35.93 -65.47 -1.50
N GLU A 128 -36.37 -66.49 -2.25
CA GLU A 128 -35.91 -66.69 -3.63
C GLU A 128 -36.28 -65.50 -4.55
N ALA A 129 -37.42 -64.84 -4.32
CA ALA A 129 -37.82 -63.67 -5.09
C ALA A 129 -36.88 -62.46 -4.88
N TYR A 130 -36.19 -62.36 -3.74
CA TYR A 130 -35.13 -61.36 -3.54
C TYR A 130 -33.95 -61.54 -4.51
N LYS A 131 -33.68 -62.76 -5.00
CA LYS A 131 -32.62 -62.99 -6.00
C LYS A 131 -32.95 -62.37 -7.36
N GLY A 132 -34.25 -62.24 -7.66
CA GLY A 132 -34.78 -61.65 -8.90
C GLY A 132 -34.94 -60.12 -8.85
N LEU A 133 -34.84 -59.51 -7.66
CA LEU A 133 -34.65 -58.07 -7.57
C LEU A 133 -33.42 -57.70 -8.40
N PRO A 134 -33.42 -56.58 -9.15
CA PRO A 134 -32.18 -56.08 -9.71
C PRO A 134 -31.23 -55.95 -8.54
N LYS A 135 -30.24 -56.85 -8.49
CA LYS A 135 -29.12 -56.73 -7.58
C LYS A 135 -28.46 -55.45 -8.04
N THR A 136 -28.92 -54.35 -7.49
CA THR A 136 -28.03 -53.29 -7.12
C THR A 136 -27.07 -53.95 -6.12
N LYS A 137 -26.09 -54.68 -6.67
CA LYS A 137 -24.74 -54.20 -6.42
C LYS A 137 -24.93 -52.71 -6.57
N ARG A 138 -24.82 -51.98 -5.46
CA ARG A 138 -24.08 -50.75 -5.57
C ARG A 138 -22.80 -51.18 -6.28
N GLN A 139 -22.83 -51.16 -7.62
CA GLN A 139 -21.79 -50.46 -8.31
C GLN A 139 -21.83 -49.12 -7.56
N GLN A 140 -20.99 -49.01 -6.53
CA GLN A 140 -20.16 -47.85 -6.44
C GLN A 140 -19.61 -47.71 -7.86
N GLY A 141 -20.38 -47.01 -8.70
CA GLY A 141 -20.01 -46.61 -10.04
C GLY A 141 -18.91 -45.61 -9.82
N GLY A 142 -17.73 -46.16 -9.70
CA GLY A 142 -16.55 -45.52 -9.16
C GLY A 142 -15.53 -46.63 -9.10
N ILE A 143 -14.57 -46.57 -10.01
CA ILE A 143 -13.35 -47.32 -9.82
C ILE A 143 -12.70 -46.63 -8.61
N GLU A 144 -12.87 -47.20 -7.43
CA GLU A 144 -12.09 -46.78 -6.28
C GLU A 144 -10.63 -47.08 -6.63
N ILE A 145 -9.83 -46.03 -6.64
CA ILE A 145 -8.39 -46.19 -6.68
C ILE A 145 -8.03 -46.75 -5.31
N SER A 146 -7.65 -48.03 -5.25
CA SER A 146 -7.35 -48.67 -3.97
C SER A 146 -6.19 -47.95 -3.28
N GLU A 147 -6.33 -47.76 -1.98
CA GLU A 147 -5.31 -47.13 -1.12
C GLU A 147 -3.94 -47.76 -1.33
N GLU A 148 -3.87 -49.10 -1.39
CA GLU A 148 -2.65 -49.86 -1.66
C GLU A 148 -1.99 -49.47 -2.99
N SER A 149 -2.77 -49.21 -4.04
CA SER A 149 -2.24 -48.80 -5.35
C SER A 149 -1.68 -47.37 -5.28
N LEU A 150 -2.39 -46.46 -4.60
CA LEU A 150 -1.94 -45.08 -4.39
C LEU A 150 -0.67 -45.03 -3.54
N GLU A 151 -0.57 -45.79 -2.46
CA GLU A 151 0.60 -45.84 -1.58
C GLU A 151 1.82 -46.47 -2.28
N LYS A 152 1.61 -47.56 -3.04
CA LYS A 152 2.67 -48.18 -3.83
C LYS A 152 3.32 -47.17 -4.77
N PHE A 153 2.51 -46.44 -5.54
CA PHE A 153 3.03 -45.44 -6.47
C PHE A 153 3.58 -44.18 -5.76
N LYS A 154 3.01 -43.77 -4.61
CA LYS A 154 3.57 -42.67 -3.80
C LYS A 154 4.99 -42.96 -3.32
N ASN A 155 5.27 -44.19 -2.88
CA ASN A 155 6.62 -44.57 -2.43
C ASN A 155 7.61 -44.61 -3.60
N ASP A 156 7.12 -45.00 -4.77
CA ASP A 156 7.88 -45.15 -6.01
C ASP A 156 8.23 -43.84 -6.74
N ILE A 157 7.60 -42.72 -6.38
CA ILE A 157 7.76 -41.42 -7.06
C ILE A 157 8.56 -40.48 -6.16
N ALA A 158 9.83 -40.20 -6.45
CA ALA A 158 10.63 -39.28 -5.63
C ALA A 158 10.23 -37.79 -5.83
N ASN A 159 9.94 -37.39 -7.07
CA ASN A 159 9.50 -36.03 -7.42
C ASN A 159 8.49 -36.07 -8.59
N TYR A 160 7.91 -34.92 -8.96
CA TYR A 160 6.92 -34.86 -10.04
C TYR A 160 7.47 -35.14 -11.45
N LYS A 161 8.76 -34.88 -11.70
CA LYS A 161 9.42 -35.14 -13.00
C LYS A 161 9.59 -36.63 -13.27
N ASN A 162 9.76 -37.45 -12.23
CA ASN A 162 9.79 -38.91 -12.34
C ASN A 162 8.49 -39.51 -12.90
N LEU A 163 7.40 -38.74 -12.97
CA LEU A 163 6.16 -39.18 -13.62
C LEU A 163 6.41 -39.52 -15.09
N ASN A 164 7.18 -38.71 -15.82
CA ASN A 164 7.41 -38.91 -17.25
C ASN A 164 8.10 -40.24 -17.58
N ASP A 165 9.03 -40.66 -16.72
CA ASP A 165 9.78 -41.91 -16.89
C ASP A 165 8.88 -43.13 -16.71
N LYS A 166 8.00 -43.10 -15.72
CA LYS A 166 7.15 -44.26 -15.37
C LYS A 166 5.86 -44.34 -16.19
N ILE A 167 5.29 -43.20 -16.62
CA ILE A 167 3.95 -43.15 -17.24
C ILE A 167 3.88 -43.89 -18.57
N ASN A 168 5.01 -44.05 -19.26
CA ASN A 168 5.07 -44.75 -20.54
C ASN A 168 5.14 -46.27 -20.41
N ASP A 169 5.53 -46.79 -19.23
CA ASP A 169 5.75 -48.22 -18.99
C ASP A 169 4.58 -48.89 -18.22
N VAL A 170 3.64 -48.12 -17.69
CA VAL A 170 2.46 -48.63 -16.98
C VAL A 170 1.24 -48.83 -17.89
N ASN A 171 0.36 -49.75 -17.47
CA ASN A 171 -0.94 -49.99 -18.09
C ASN A 171 -1.86 -48.75 -17.95
N ILE A 172 -2.85 -48.60 -18.84
CA ILE A 172 -3.73 -47.42 -18.90
C ILE A 172 -4.47 -47.14 -17.58
N SER A 173 -4.92 -48.19 -16.88
CA SER A 173 -5.57 -48.04 -15.57
C SER A 173 -4.60 -47.47 -14.52
N ASP A 174 -3.34 -47.88 -14.58
CA ASP A 174 -2.30 -47.47 -13.64
C ASP A 174 -1.77 -46.06 -13.97
N VAL A 175 -1.86 -45.62 -15.23
CA VAL A 175 -1.51 -44.24 -15.63
C VAL A 175 -2.32 -43.22 -14.83
N ILE A 176 -3.63 -43.41 -14.71
CA ILE A 176 -4.50 -42.47 -13.98
C ILE A 176 -4.17 -42.49 -12.48
N THR A 177 -3.99 -43.70 -11.92
CA THR A 177 -3.58 -43.87 -10.52
C THR A 177 -2.23 -43.20 -10.24
N LEU A 178 -1.26 -43.35 -11.14
CA LEU A 178 0.08 -42.76 -11.05
C LEU A 178 0.03 -41.23 -11.10
N ILE A 179 -0.77 -40.65 -12.01
CA ILE A 179 -0.98 -39.20 -12.10
C ILE A 179 -1.58 -38.67 -10.79
N LEU A 180 -2.62 -39.34 -10.27
CA LEU A 180 -3.28 -38.94 -9.02
C LEU A 180 -2.37 -39.13 -7.80
N ALA A 181 -1.62 -40.23 -7.72
CA ALA A 181 -0.63 -40.48 -6.68
C ALA A 181 0.45 -39.38 -6.65
N THR A 182 0.95 -39.00 -7.84
CA THR A 182 1.93 -37.93 -8.00
C THR A 182 1.36 -36.61 -7.51
N ALA A 183 0.17 -36.22 -8.01
CA ALA A 183 -0.48 -34.97 -7.64
C ALA A 183 -0.74 -34.88 -6.13
N LEU A 184 -1.19 -35.97 -5.50
CA LEU A 184 -1.42 -36.03 -4.06
C LEU A 184 -0.13 -36.01 -3.24
N LYS A 185 0.95 -36.63 -3.73
CA LYS A 185 2.26 -36.61 -3.05
C LYS A 185 2.84 -35.20 -3.00
N VAL A 186 2.72 -34.46 -4.10
CA VAL A 186 3.29 -33.11 -4.20
C VAL A 186 2.34 -31.99 -3.77
N GLY A 187 1.14 -32.34 -3.30
CA GLY A 187 0.14 -31.37 -2.83
C GLY A 187 -0.41 -30.46 -3.93
N ALA A 188 -0.62 -31.00 -5.14
CA ALA A 188 -1.17 -30.23 -6.25
C ALA A 188 -2.67 -29.92 -6.07
N SER A 189 -3.11 -28.72 -6.45
CA SER A 189 -4.53 -28.32 -6.42
C SER A 189 -5.30 -28.78 -7.66
N ASP A 190 -4.64 -28.80 -8.81
CA ASP A 190 -5.25 -29.13 -10.10
C ASP A 190 -4.30 -30.00 -10.92
N ILE A 191 -4.87 -30.91 -11.71
CA ILE A 191 -4.21 -31.70 -12.73
C ILE A 191 -4.79 -31.27 -14.07
N HIS A 192 -3.93 -30.89 -15.00
CA HIS A 192 -4.26 -30.45 -16.34
C HIS A 192 -3.73 -31.49 -17.33
N ILE A 193 -4.60 -32.00 -18.20
CA ILE A 193 -4.21 -32.91 -19.28
C ILE A 193 -4.69 -32.31 -20.60
N GLU A 194 -3.74 -31.81 -21.39
CA GLU A 194 -3.99 -30.97 -22.56
C GLU A 194 -3.52 -31.70 -23.82
N ALA A 195 -4.45 -31.99 -24.73
CA ALA A 195 -4.12 -32.55 -26.04
C ALA A 195 -3.56 -31.44 -26.96
N GLY A 196 -2.29 -31.56 -27.34
CA GLY A 196 -1.62 -30.69 -28.30
C GLY A 196 -1.40 -31.35 -29.67
N GLU A 197 -0.76 -30.61 -30.56
CA GLU A 197 -0.47 -31.07 -31.93
C GLU A 197 0.49 -32.27 -31.93
N THR A 198 1.58 -32.20 -31.13
CA THR A 198 2.68 -33.17 -31.10
C THR A 198 2.55 -34.23 -30.01
N GLY A 199 1.58 -34.12 -29.09
CA GLY A 199 1.46 -35.02 -27.93
C GLY A 199 0.40 -34.55 -26.92
N VAL A 200 0.28 -35.24 -25.78
CA VAL A 200 -0.64 -34.87 -24.70
C VAL A 200 0.18 -34.50 -23.47
N ALA A 201 0.15 -33.23 -23.08
CA ALA A 201 0.90 -32.72 -21.94
C ALA A 201 0.11 -32.90 -20.65
N ILE A 202 0.76 -33.43 -19.62
CA ILE A 202 0.24 -33.46 -18.25
C ILE A 202 0.98 -32.41 -17.44
N ARG A 203 0.21 -31.49 -16.88
CA ARG A 203 0.69 -30.46 -15.98
C ARG A 203 -0.03 -30.58 -14.65
N ILE A 204 0.67 -30.28 -13.57
CA ILE A 204 0.10 -30.24 -12.23
C ILE A 204 0.29 -28.85 -11.64
N ARG A 205 -0.74 -28.32 -10.99
CA ARG A 205 -0.68 -27.01 -10.34
C ARG A 205 -0.22 -27.19 -8.91
N ILE A 206 1.01 -26.79 -8.62
CA ILE A 206 1.59 -26.82 -7.28
C ILE A 206 1.73 -25.39 -6.79
N ASP A 207 1.12 -25.08 -5.64
CA ASP A 207 1.10 -23.74 -5.06
C ASP A 207 0.72 -22.63 -6.06
N GLY A 208 -0.28 -22.91 -6.92
CA GLY A 208 -0.80 -21.97 -7.91
C GLY A 208 -0.06 -21.93 -9.25
N VAL A 209 1.14 -22.52 -9.35
CA VAL A 209 1.96 -22.52 -10.58
C VAL A 209 1.85 -23.87 -11.30
N LEU A 210 1.62 -23.83 -12.61
CA LEU A 210 1.61 -25.03 -13.45
C LEU A 210 3.04 -25.55 -13.65
N GLN A 211 3.23 -26.83 -13.37
CA GLN A 211 4.46 -27.57 -13.59
C GLN A 211 4.20 -28.65 -14.63
N GLU A 212 5.01 -28.73 -15.68
CA GLU A 212 4.95 -29.83 -16.63
C GLU A 212 5.53 -31.09 -15.99
N ALA A 213 4.70 -32.13 -15.88
CA ALA A 213 5.04 -33.37 -15.16
C ALA A 213 5.34 -34.53 -16.11
N ALA A 214 4.62 -34.64 -17.23
CA ALA A 214 4.85 -35.69 -18.21
C ALA A 214 4.23 -35.37 -19.58
N THR A 215 4.68 -36.07 -20.62
CA THR A 215 4.02 -36.09 -21.94
C THR A 215 3.62 -37.53 -22.29
N ILE A 216 2.39 -37.72 -22.76
CA ILE A 216 1.85 -39.01 -23.20
C ILE A 216 1.65 -39.00 -24.72
N ASN A 217 1.88 -40.16 -25.34
CA ASN A 217 1.61 -40.40 -26.75
C ASN A 217 0.09 -40.42 -27.07
N ARG A 218 -0.31 -39.87 -28.22
CA ARG A 218 -1.75 -39.67 -28.57
C ARG A 218 -2.58 -40.96 -28.59
N ASP A 219 -1.96 -42.09 -28.94
CA ASP A 219 -2.66 -43.38 -29.01
C ASP A 219 -3.19 -43.86 -27.65
N LYS A 220 -2.48 -43.53 -26.56
CA LYS A 220 -2.91 -43.84 -25.20
C LYS A 220 -4.01 -42.88 -24.72
N TRP A 221 -4.03 -41.64 -25.21
CA TRP A 221 -4.93 -40.59 -24.74
C TRP A 221 -6.41 -40.94 -24.89
N LYS A 222 -6.83 -41.47 -26.04
CA LYS A 222 -8.23 -41.88 -26.27
C LYS A 222 -8.75 -42.87 -25.22
N LYS A 223 -7.88 -43.76 -24.74
CA LYS A 223 -8.24 -44.75 -23.70
C LYS A 223 -8.24 -44.12 -22.30
N ILE A 224 -7.29 -43.23 -22.02
CA ILE A 224 -7.21 -42.51 -20.74
C ILE A 224 -8.43 -41.60 -20.55
N ILE A 225 -8.80 -40.81 -21.57
CA ILE A 225 -9.94 -39.90 -21.45
C ILE A 225 -11.26 -40.63 -21.29
N SER A 226 -11.47 -41.73 -22.02
CA SER A 226 -12.66 -42.58 -21.84
C SER A 226 -12.78 -43.09 -20.40
N ARG A 227 -11.64 -43.50 -19.81
CA ARG A 227 -11.59 -43.93 -18.42
C ARG A 227 -11.87 -42.80 -17.42
N LEU A 228 -11.34 -41.59 -17.67
CA LEU A 228 -11.64 -40.41 -16.85
C LEU A 228 -13.13 -40.03 -16.93
N LYS A 229 -13.75 -40.13 -18.11
CA LYS A 229 -15.19 -39.87 -18.29
C LYS A 229 -16.05 -40.87 -17.51
N ILE A 230 -15.66 -42.15 -17.48
CA ILE A 230 -16.32 -43.19 -16.66
C ILE A 230 -16.22 -42.84 -15.17
N LEU A 231 -15.02 -42.50 -14.69
CA LEU A 231 -14.79 -42.11 -13.29
C LEU A 231 -15.66 -40.92 -12.88
N ALA A 232 -15.68 -39.88 -13.71
CA ALA A 232 -16.41 -38.64 -13.46
C ALA A 232 -17.93 -38.74 -13.72
N ARG A 233 -18.42 -39.92 -14.15
CA ARG A 233 -19.83 -40.20 -14.49
C ARG A 233 -20.41 -39.30 -15.59
N VAL A 234 -19.60 -38.96 -16.59
CA VAL A 234 -20.02 -38.20 -17.78
C VAL A 234 -20.13 -39.11 -19.01
N LYS A 235 -20.76 -38.62 -20.09
CA LYS A 235 -21.05 -39.44 -21.27
C LYS A 235 -19.78 -39.57 -22.14
N ILE A 236 -19.33 -40.81 -22.34
CA ILE A 236 -18.12 -41.13 -23.13
C ILE A 236 -18.27 -40.68 -24.58
N ASN A 237 -19.44 -40.90 -25.17
CA ASN A 237 -19.75 -40.63 -26.57
C ASN A 237 -19.99 -39.15 -26.91
N ILE A 238 -19.93 -38.25 -25.92
CA ILE A 238 -20.03 -36.80 -26.14
C ILE A 238 -18.62 -36.23 -26.10
N GLU A 239 -18.13 -35.75 -27.24
CA GLU A 239 -16.76 -35.21 -27.39
C GLU A 239 -16.77 -33.77 -27.94
N ASN A 240 -17.93 -33.26 -28.38
CA ASN A 240 -18.08 -31.95 -29.03
C ASN A 240 -18.74 -30.89 -28.14
N LYS A 241 -19.00 -31.20 -26.87
CA LYS A 241 -19.59 -30.28 -25.89
C LYS A 241 -18.84 -30.37 -24.56
N PRO A 242 -18.67 -29.26 -23.83
CA PRO A 242 -18.11 -29.29 -22.48
C PRO A 242 -18.93 -30.22 -21.57
N GLN A 243 -18.25 -30.93 -20.67
CA GLN A 243 -18.88 -31.77 -19.66
C GLN A 243 -18.18 -31.59 -18.32
N ASP A 244 -18.96 -31.57 -17.23
CA ASP A 244 -18.44 -31.55 -15.87
C ASP A 244 -18.90 -32.78 -15.11
N GLY A 245 -17.99 -33.35 -14.32
CA GLY A 245 -18.25 -34.54 -13.52
C GLY A 245 -17.54 -34.47 -12.18
N ARG A 246 -17.88 -35.39 -11.28
CA ARG A 246 -17.29 -35.47 -9.94
C ARG A 246 -17.11 -36.91 -9.52
N TYR A 247 -16.03 -37.18 -8.79
CA TYR A 247 -15.81 -38.46 -8.10
C TYR A 247 -15.02 -38.23 -6.82
N THR A 248 -15.06 -39.20 -5.90
CA THR A 248 -14.37 -39.11 -4.61
C THR A 248 -13.27 -40.17 -4.54
N ILE A 249 -12.10 -39.77 -4.04
CA ILE A 249 -10.98 -40.64 -3.70
C ILE A 249 -11.03 -40.89 -2.18
N TYR A 250 -11.10 -42.15 -1.78
CA TYR A 250 -11.10 -42.55 -0.38
C TYR A 250 -9.67 -42.95 0.03
N LEU A 251 -9.12 -42.30 1.06
CA LEU A 251 -7.86 -42.65 1.71
C LEU A 251 -8.14 -43.04 3.17
N LYS A 252 -7.21 -43.77 3.82
CA LYS A 252 -7.33 -44.28 5.21
C LYS A 252 -7.98 -43.34 6.21
N ASN A 253 -7.53 -42.08 6.18
CA ASN A 253 -7.88 -41.08 7.18
C ASN A 253 -8.54 -39.83 6.57
N LYS A 254 -8.80 -39.78 5.25
CA LYS A 254 -9.39 -38.61 4.62
C LYS A 254 -10.05 -38.91 3.28
N LYS A 255 -10.97 -38.05 2.86
CA LYS A 255 -11.65 -38.11 1.56
C LYS A 255 -11.24 -36.91 0.71
N ILE A 256 -10.98 -37.15 -0.56
CA ILE A 256 -10.64 -36.08 -1.52
C ILE A 256 -11.69 -36.09 -2.62
N ASP A 257 -12.43 -34.99 -2.73
CA ASP A 257 -13.40 -34.81 -3.81
C ASP A 257 -12.70 -34.24 -5.04
N VAL A 258 -12.89 -34.90 -6.17
CA VAL A 258 -12.31 -34.49 -7.45
C VAL A 258 -13.40 -33.94 -8.35
N ARG A 259 -13.25 -32.69 -8.78
CA ARG A 259 -14.10 -32.07 -9.80
C ARG A 259 -13.39 -32.10 -11.14
N CYS A 260 -14.04 -32.66 -12.15
CA CYS A 260 -13.49 -32.80 -13.49
C CYS A 260 -14.25 -31.92 -14.48
N SER A 261 -13.52 -31.22 -15.33
CA SER A 261 -14.07 -30.52 -16.49
C SER A 261 -13.41 -31.03 -17.76
N PHE A 262 -14.22 -31.36 -18.77
CA PHE A 262 -13.82 -31.87 -20.07
C PHE A 262 -14.19 -30.83 -21.12
N LEU A 263 -13.20 -30.30 -21.84
CA LEU A 263 -13.38 -29.25 -22.84
C LEU A 263 -12.91 -29.73 -24.23
N PRO A 264 -13.77 -29.70 -25.26
CA PRO A 264 -13.35 -29.99 -26.63
C PRO A 264 -12.33 -28.97 -27.16
N THR A 265 -11.25 -29.43 -27.78
CA THR A 265 -10.21 -28.58 -28.40
C THR A 265 -9.89 -29.07 -29.82
N ALA A 266 -9.02 -28.34 -30.55
CA ALA A 266 -8.65 -28.67 -31.93
C ALA A 266 -7.95 -30.05 -32.07
N PHE A 267 -7.26 -30.52 -31.03
CA PHE A 267 -6.40 -31.71 -31.10
C PHE A 267 -6.90 -32.89 -30.25
N GLY A 268 -8.12 -32.80 -29.72
CA GLY A 268 -8.73 -33.73 -28.77
C GLY A 268 -9.47 -32.96 -27.67
N GLU A 269 -9.86 -33.62 -26.59
CA GLU A 269 -10.40 -32.92 -25.42
C GLU A 269 -9.27 -32.59 -24.44
N SER A 270 -9.41 -31.47 -23.73
CA SER A 270 -8.62 -31.09 -22.57
C SER A 270 -9.37 -31.46 -21.29
N VAL A 271 -8.66 -31.96 -20.29
CA VAL A 271 -9.26 -32.36 -19.01
C VAL A 271 -8.56 -31.62 -17.87
N VAL A 272 -9.36 -30.98 -17.01
CA VAL A 272 -8.89 -30.39 -15.76
C VAL A 272 -9.55 -31.12 -14.60
N MET A 273 -8.74 -31.60 -13.66
CA MET A 273 -9.21 -32.23 -12.43
C MET A 273 -8.75 -31.39 -11.24
N ARG A 274 -9.70 -30.82 -10.49
CA ARG A 274 -9.43 -30.09 -9.25
C ARG A 274 -9.57 -31.03 -8.06
N LEU A 275 -8.52 -31.11 -7.24
CA LEU A 275 -8.45 -31.94 -6.04
C LEU A 275 -8.86 -31.08 -4.83
N LEU A 276 -9.96 -31.45 -4.18
CA LEU A 276 -10.47 -30.76 -2.99
C LEU A 276 -10.27 -31.68 -1.78
N ASP A 277 -9.38 -31.29 -0.88
CA ASP A 277 -9.23 -31.97 0.40
C ASP A 277 -10.35 -31.51 1.35
N SER A 278 -11.17 -32.45 1.80
CA SER A 278 -12.34 -32.13 2.64
C SER A 278 -11.99 -31.77 4.09
N GLU A 279 -10.72 -31.97 4.49
CA GLU A 279 -10.21 -31.71 5.84
C GLU A 279 -9.12 -30.62 5.87
N GLU A 280 -9.22 -29.57 5.05
CA GLU A 280 -8.31 -28.42 5.20
C GLU A 280 -8.53 -27.72 6.55
N THR A 281 -7.47 -27.71 7.38
CA THR A 281 -7.41 -27.00 8.65
C THR A 281 -7.76 -25.52 8.43
N ILE A 282 -8.85 -25.03 9.02
CA ILE A 282 -9.24 -23.62 8.95
C ILE A 282 -8.08 -22.77 9.49
N LEU A 283 -7.56 -21.89 8.66
CA LEU A 283 -6.46 -21.00 9.03
C LEU A 283 -6.95 -19.93 10.02
N ASP A 284 -6.15 -19.70 11.06
CA ASP A 284 -6.31 -18.51 11.89
C ASP A 284 -6.00 -17.25 11.08
N LEU A 285 -6.63 -16.13 11.46
CA LEU A 285 -6.48 -14.84 10.78
C LEU A 285 -4.99 -14.40 10.74
N GLU A 286 -4.24 -14.73 11.80
CA GLU A 286 -2.81 -14.52 11.94
C GLU A 286 -1.99 -15.34 10.94
N ALA A 287 -2.43 -16.56 10.60
CA ALA A 287 -1.73 -17.46 9.70
C ALA A 287 -1.90 -17.09 8.21
N LEU A 288 -2.83 -16.17 7.90
CA LEU A 288 -3.06 -15.69 6.52
C LEU A 288 -1.93 -14.78 6.00
N GLY A 289 -1.07 -14.27 6.88
CA GLY A 289 0.01 -13.34 6.54
C GLY A 289 -0.37 -11.87 6.65
N VAL A 290 -1.43 -11.53 7.40
CA VAL A 290 -1.72 -10.13 7.75
C VAL A 290 -0.63 -9.62 8.69
N ARG A 291 -0.02 -8.46 8.38
CA ARG A 291 1.02 -7.91 9.26
C ARG A 291 0.43 -7.44 10.60
N PRO A 292 1.18 -7.54 11.71
CA PRO A 292 0.67 -7.23 13.05
C PRO A 292 0.08 -5.82 13.20
N GLU A 293 0.69 -4.84 12.54
CA GLU A 293 0.32 -3.43 12.60
C GLU A 293 -1.13 -3.22 12.10
N ILE A 294 -1.48 -3.90 11.00
CA ILE A 294 -2.79 -3.80 10.34
C ILE A 294 -3.82 -4.77 10.92
N LEU A 295 -3.36 -5.90 11.46
CA LEU A 295 -4.23 -6.93 12.04
C LEU A 295 -5.12 -6.37 13.15
N SER A 296 -4.61 -5.42 13.93
CA SER A 296 -5.35 -4.74 15.00
C SER A 296 -6.56 -3.96 14.46
N ILE A 297 -6.35 -3.21 13.37
CA ILE A 297 -7.38 -2.44 12.66
C ILE A 297 -8.43 -3.38 12.08
N LEU A 298 -8.00 -4.44 11.39
CA LEU A 298 -8.93 -5.41 10.80
C LEU A 298 -9.78 -6.10 11.88
N LYS A 299 -9.19 -6.51 13.01
CA LYS A 299 -9.92 -7.11 14.13
C LYS A 299 -10.98 -6.17 14.70
N LYS A 300 -10.68 -4.87 14.81
CA LYS A 300 -11.63 -3.85 15.25
C LYS A 300 -12.82 -3.75 14.28
N GLU A 301 -12.55 -3.71 12.97
CA GLU A 301 -13.59 -3.59 11.95
C GLU A 301 -14.50 -4.83 11.84
N ILE A 302 -13.92 -6.03 11.98
CA ILE A 302 -14.66 -7.31 12.04
C ILE A 302 -15.55 -7.39 13.29
N SER A 303 -15.16 -6.77 14.40
CA SER A 303 -15.93 -6.81 15.65
C SER A 303 -17.15 -5.89 15.69
N LYS A 304 -17.33 -5.03 14.68
CA LYS A 304 -18.49 -4.13 14.60
C LYS A 304 -19.79 -4.93 14.42
N PRO A 305 -20.91 -4.48 15.00
CA PRO A 305 -22.19 -5.19 14.92
C PRO A 305 -22.74 -5.23 13.49
N ASN A 306 -22.42 -4.22 12.69
CA ASN A 306 -22.89 -4.11 11.32
C ASN A 306 -21.84 -3.45 10.41
N GLY A 307 -22.08 -3.54 9.10
CA GLY A 307 -21.23 -2.97 8.07
C GLY A 307 -20.74 -4.02 7.08
N LEU A 308 -20.01 -3.57 6.07
CA LEU A 308 -19.60 -4.36 4.91
C LEU A 308 -18.08 -4.55 4.94
N ILE A 309 -17.62 -5.80 4.91
CA ILE A 309 -16.21 -6.15 4.75
C ILE A 309 -16.06 -6.82 3.40
N LEU A 310 -15.26 -6.21 2.53
CA LEU A 310 -15.06 -6.66 1.17
C LEU A 310 -13.65 -7.19 0.98
N THR A 311 -13.54 -8.37 0.40
CA THR A 311 -12.25 -8.87 -0.08
C THR A 311 -12.21 -8.87 -1.61
N THR A 312 -11.06 -8.53 -2.18
CA THR A 312 -10.85 -8.44 -3.61
C THR A 312 -9.52 -9.04 -4.03
N GLY A 313 -9.40 -9.35 -5.31
CA GLY A 313 -8.26 -9.98 -5.94
C GLY A 313 -8.69 -10.97 -7.03
N PRO A 314 -7.74 -11.44 -7.86
CA PRO A 314 -8.04 -12.37 -8.94
C PRO A 314 -8.46 -13.77 -8.42
N THR A 315 -8.85 -14.66 -9.33
CA THR A 315 -9.10 -16.07 -8.99
C THR A 315 -7.86 -16.71 -8.38
N GLY A 316 -8.05 -17.49 -7.31
CA GLY A 316 -6.95 -18.16 -6.61
C GLY A 316 -6.13 -17.26 -5.69
N SER A 317 -6.57 -16.02 -5.41
CA SER A 317 -5.90 -15.13 -4.45
C SER A 317 -6.18 -15.45 -2.98
N GLY A 318 -7.01 -16.44 -2.67
CA GLY A 318 -7.33 -16.85 -1.30
C GLY A 318 -8.45 -16.06 -0.62
N LYS A 319 -9.31 -15.36 -1.37
CA LYS A 319 -10.46 -14.59 -0.86
C LYS A 319 -11.37 -15.42 0.06
N THR A 320 -11.82 -16.58 -0.41
CA THR A 320 -12.72 -17.46 0.35
C THR A 320 -12.06 -17.95 1.63
N THR A 321 -10.76 -18.29 1.59
CA THR A 321 -9.98 -18.67 2.77
C THR A 321 -9.94 -17.56 3.81
N THR A 322 -9.74 -16.31 3.38
CA THR A 322 -9.78 -15.13 4.26
C THR A 322 -11.17 -14.90 4.85
N LEU A 323 -12.23 -15.00 4.04
CA LEU A 323 -13.60 -14.88 4.55
C LEU A 323 -13.93 -15.97 5.57
N TYR A 324 -13.53 -17.22 5.31
CA TYR A 324 -13.76 -18.34 6.22
C TYR A 324 -12.99 -18.18 7.54
N ALA A 325 -11.76 -17.65 7.51
CA ALA A 325 -11.01 -17.33 8.72
C ALA A 325 -11.73 -16.24 9.56
N ILE A 326 -12.29 -15.21 8.90
CA ILE A 326 -13.11 -14.18 9.56
C ILE A 326 -14.38 -14.80 10.16
N LEU A 327 -15.09 -15.64 9.41
CA LEU A 327 -16.29 -16.34 9.88
C LEU A 327 -15.99 -17.22 11.09
N ASN A 328 -14.90 -17.98 11.06
CA ASN A 328 -14.47 -18.82 12.18
C ASN A 328 -14.17 -17.99 13.43
N LYS A 329 -13.59 -16.79 13.28
CA LYS A 329 -13.36 -15.86 14.41
C LYS A 329 -14.66 -15.33 15.02
N LEU A 330 -15.68 -15.14 14.20
CA LEU A 330 -17.01 -14.64 14.58
C LEU A 330 -17.93 -15.75 15.10
N ASN A 331 -17.64 -17.01 14.79
CA ASN A 331 -18.41 -18.18 15.16
C ASN A 331 -18.32 -18.46 16.66
N LYS A 332 -19.16 -17.77 17.42
CA LYS A 332 -19.26 -17.84 18.88
C LYS A 332 -20.70 -18.20 19.28
N PRO A 333 -20.90 -18.82 20.46
CA PRO A 333 -22.25 -19.02 20.99
C PRO A 333 -23.04 -17.71 21.01
N GLY A 334 -24.26 -17.73 20.46
CA GLY A 334 -25.13 -16.55 20.35
C GLY A 334 -25.00 -15.75 19.05
N THR A 335 -24.05 -16.07 18.17
CA THR A 335 -23.94 -15.45 16.84
C THR A 335 -24.50 -16.38 15.77
N LYS A 336 -25.58 -15.98 15.09
CA LYS A 336 -26.13 -16.70 13.94
C LYS A 336 -25.43 -16.26 12.66
N ILE A 337 -24.71 -17.19 12.03
CA ILE A 337 -23.98 -16.96 10.78
C ILE A 337 -24.66 -17.75 9.66
N ILE A 338 -24.95 -17.06 8.55
CA ILE A 338 -25.52 -17.68 7.35
C ILE A 338 -24.73 -17.24 6.11
N THR A 339 -24.39 -18.18 5.23
CA THR A 339 -23.66 -17.89 3.98
C THR A 339 -24.48 -18.26 2.76
N LEU A 340 -24.23 -17.56 1.65
CA LEU A 340 -24.74 -17.89 0.32
C LEU A 340 -23.58 -17.98 -0.67
N GLU A 341 -23.33 -19.16 -1.22
CA GLU A 341 -22.10 -19.48 -1.94
C GLU A 341 -22.38 -20.20 -3.27
N ASP A 342 -21.46 -20.11 -4.22
CA ASP A 342 -21.57 -20.77 -5.53
C ASP A 342 -20.21 -21.29 -6.03
N PRO A 343 -19.83 -22.55 -5.74
CA PRO A 343 -20.43 -23.47 -4.77
C PRO A 343 -19.86 -23.28 -3.35
N ILE A 344 -20.37 -24.06 -2.39
CA ILE A 344 -19.72 -24.20 -1.08
C ILE A 344 -18.37 -24.92 -1.29
N GLU A 345 -17.28 -24.35 -0.77
CA GLU A 345 -15.93 -24.93 -0.90
C GLU A 345 -15.75 -26.11 0.06
N TYR A 346 -16.04 -25.88 1.34
CA TYR A 346 -16.07 -26.92 2.38
C TYR A 346 -16.99 -26.50 3.54
N GLN A 347 -17.38 -27.47 4.35
CA GLN A 347 -18.36 -27.27 5.41
C GLN A 347 -17.72 -26.68 6.68
N LEU A 348 -18.24 -25.55 7.14
CA LEU A 348 -17.87 -24.88 8.37
C LEU A 348 -18.80 -25.31 9.51
N LYS A 349 -18.24 -25.89 10.56
CA LYS A 349 -19.01 -26.29 11.75
C LYS A 349 -19.64 -25.07 12.43
N GLY A 350 -20.95 -25.09 12.67
CA GLY A 350 -21.68 -24.00 13.34
C GLY A 350 -22.11 -22.85 12.42
N VAL A 351 -21.84 -22.94 11.12
CA VAL A 351 -22.26 -21.96 10.12
C VAL A 351 -23.31 -22.59 9.20
N ASN A 352 -24.42 -21.88 8.95
CA ASN A 352 -25.45 -22.34 8.02
C ASN A 352 -25.08 -21.91 6.60
N GLN A 353 -24.55 -22.83 5.80
CA GLN A 353 -24.12 -22.53 4.43
C GLN A 353 -25.17 -22.94 3.42
N SER A 354 -25.60 -21.99 2.59
CA SER A 354 -26.55 -22.20 1.50
C SER A 354 -25.83 -22.09 0.16
N GLN A 355 -26.13 -22.99 -0.77
CA GLN A 355 -25.58 -22.94 -2.13
C GLN A 355 -26.60 -22.38 -3.12
N VAL A 356 -26.13 -21.55 -4.06
CA VAL A 356 -26.93 -21.06 -5.20
C VAL A 356 -27.35 -22.24 -6.09
N ASP A 357 -28.56 -22.17 -6.65
CA ASP A 357 -29.09 -23.11 -7.65
C ASP A 357 -29.85 -22.33 -8.73
N GLU A 358 -29.12 -21.83 -9.72
CA GLU A 358 -29.68 -21.05 -10.83
C GLU A 358 -30.75 -21.83 -11.62
N LYS A 359 -30.62 -23.16 -11.73
CA LYS A 359 -31.58 -24.01 -12.46
C LYS A 359 -32.96 -24.03 -11.80
N ARG A 360 -33.00 -23.82 -10.49
CA ARG A 360 -34.23 -23.72 -9.71
C ARG A 360 -34.65 -22.27 -9.43
N GLY A 361 -33.95 -21.29 -10.00
CA GLY A 361 -34.20 -19.87 -9.74
C GLY A 361 -33.76 -19.40 -8.36
N TYR A 362 -32.89 -20.13 -7.66
CA TYR A 362 -32.37 -19.73 -6.37
C TYR A 362 -31.03 -19.00 -6.55
N THR A 363 -31.11 -17.70 -6.83
CA THR A 363 -29.99 -16.81 -7.17
C THR A 363 -29.32 -16.17 -5.94
N PHE A 364 -28.23 -15.40 -6.13
CA PHE A 364 -27.62 -14.62 -5.04
C PHE A 364 -28.59 -13.60 -4.43
N SER A 365 -29.32 -12.84 -5.24
CA SER A 365 -30.25 -11.83 -4.73
C SER A 365 -31.46 -12.45 -4.01
N ASP A 366 -32.05 -13.51 -4.57
CA ASP A 366 -33.18 -14.22 -3.97
C ASP A 366 -32.81 -14.97 -2.68
N GLY A 367 -31.65 -15.63 -2.69
CA GLY A 367 -31.09 -16.29 -1.52
C GLY A 367 -30.79 -15.28 -0.42
N LEU A 368 -30.16 -14.15 -0.73
CA LEU A 368 -29.83 -13.13 0.25
C LEU A 368 -31.09 -12.53 0.91
N ARG A 369 -32.14 -12.24 0.14
CA ARG A 369 -33.44 -11.81 0.71
C ARG A 369 -34.02 -12.83 1.68
N SER A 370 -33.87 -14.12 1.35
CA SER A 370 -34.37 -15.21 2.18
C SER A 370 -33.57 -15.35 3.47
N ILE A 371 -32.25 -15.18 3.38
CA ILE A 371 -31.33 -15.20 4.52
C ILE A 371 -31.63 -14.06 5.49
N LEU A 372 -31.92 -12.84 5.01
CA LEU A 372 -32.24 -11.70 5.89
C LEU A 372 -33.53 -11.90 6.70
N ARG A 373 -34.42 -12.81 6.29
CA ARG A 373 -35.61 -13.20 7.08
C ARG A 373 -35.33 -14.30 8.11
N GLN A 374 -34.11 -14.81 8.17
CA GLN A 374 -33.69 -15.83 9.12
C GLN A 374 -33.08 -15.24 10.39
N ASP A 375 -33.17 -13.92 10.62
CA ASP A 375 -32.56 -13.24 11.78
C ASP A 375 -31.03 -13.54 11.94
N PRO A 376 -30.21 -13.38 10.87
CA PRO A 376 -28.77 -13.57 10.99
C PRO A 376 -28.10 -12.40 11.70
N ASN A 377 -27.00 -12.64 12.41
CA ASN A 377 -26.10 -11.57 12.86
C ASN A 377 -25.03 -11.26 11.80
N VAL A 378 -24.50 -12.32 11.17
CA VAL A 378 -23.47 -12.23 10.14
C VAL A 378 -23.96 -12.93 8.88
N VAL A 379 -23.80 -12.25 7.74
CA VAL A 379 -24.13 -12.78 6.42
C VAL A 379 -22.87 -12.79 5.56
N MET A 380 -22.55 -13.92 4.93
CA MET A 380 -21.51 -13.97 3.90
C MET A 380 -22.11 -14.26 2.53
N ILE A 381 -21.76 -13.43 1.55
CA ILE A 381 -22.16 -13.59 0.17
C ILE A 381 -20.90 -13.97 -0.62
N GLY A 382 -20.96 -15.05 -1.39
CA GLY A 382 -19.80 -15.54 -2.13
C GLY A 382 -19.16 -14.46 -2.99
N GLU A 383 -19.99 -13.67 -3.68
CA GLU A 383 -19.54 -12.49 -4.43
C GLU A 383 -20.69 -11.54 -4.78
N ILE A 384 -20.35 -10.26 -5.01
CA ILE A 384 -21.26 -9.26 -5.58
C ILE A 384 -20.94 -9.08 -7.07
N ARG A 385 -21.83 -9.55 -7.93
CA ARG A 385 -21.70 -9.44 -9.41
C ARG A 385 -22.57 -8.35 -10.02
N ASP A 386 -23.75 -8.14 -9.45
CA ASP A 386 -24.81 -7.27 -10.00
C ASP A 386 -25.31 -6.24 -8.98
N LEU A 387 -26.08 -5.27 -9.48
CA LEU A 387 -26.62 -4.17 -8.69
C LEU A 387 -27.59 -4.65 -7.63
N GLU A 388 -28.44 -5.61 -7.95
CA GLU A 388 -29.49 -6.08 -7.04
C GLU A 388 -28.87 -6.70 -5.79
N THR A 389 -27.90 -7.60 -5.96
CA THR A 389 -27.14 -8.20 -4.86
C THR A 389 -26.37 -7.14 -4.08
N ALA A 390 -25.74 -6.17 -4.76
CA ALA A 390 -25.00 -5.09 -4.13
C ALA A 390 -25.90 -4.19 -3.26
N GLU A 391 -27.07 -3.80 -3.75
CA GLU A 391 -28.03 -2.98 -3.02
C GLU A 391 -28.53 -3.70 -1.78
N ILE A 392 -28.90 -4.98 -1.89
CA ILE A 392 -29.37 -5.76 -0.72
C ILE A 392 -28.24 -5.91 0.31
N ALA A 393 -27.01 -6.18 -0.12
CA ALA A 393 -25.86 -6.29 0.78
C ALA A 393 -25.59 -4.98 1.52
N VAL A 394 -25.63 -3.85 0.82
CA VAL A 394 -25.44 -2.52 1.40
C VAL A 394 -26.59 -2.18 2.36
N GLN A 395 -27.84 -2.44 2.00
CA GLN A 395 -28.97 -2.22 2.91
C GLN A 395 -28.87 -3.10 4.16
N ALA A 396 -28.54 -4.39 4.02
CA ALA A 396 -28.32 -5.29 5.16
C ALA A 396 -27.24 -4.76 6.10
N SER A 397 -26.14 -4.24 5.54
CA SER A 397 -25.04 -3.66 6.32
C SER A 397 -25.44 -2.41 7.11
N LEU A 398 -26.45 -1.67 6.65
CA LEU A 398 -26.98 -0.48 7.32
C LEU A 398 -28.07 -0.83 8.34
N THR A 399 -28.70 -2.00 8.22
CA THR A 399 -29.83 -2.45 9.07
C THR A 399 -29.41 -3.44 10.17
N GLY A 400 -28.16 -3.38 10.62
CA GLY A 400 -27.72 -4.13 11.80
C GLY A 400 -27.05 -5.48 11.52
N HIS A 401 -26.68 -5.77 10.27
CA HIS A 401 -25.99 -7.00 9.89
C HIS A 401 -24.52 -6.73 9.55
N LEU A 402 -23.62 -7.61 9.98
CA LEU A 402 -22.26 -7.63 9.44
C LEU A 402 -22.26 -8.47 8.16
N VAL A 403 -21.94 -7.85 7.04
CA VAL A 403 -21.97 -8.48 5.71
C VAL A 403 -20.53 -8.66 5.22
N LEU A 404 -20.19 -9.89 4.86
CA LEU A 404 -18.91 -10.25 4.25
C LEU A 404 -19.16 -10.59 2.78
N SER A 405 -18.34 -10.08 1.87
CA SER A 405 -18.45 -10.49 0.46
C SER A 405 -17.13 -10.35 -0.29
N THR A 406 -17.07 -10.98 -1.46
CA THR A 406 -16.02 -10.71 -2.44
C THR A 406 -16.51 -9.76 -3.54
N ILE A 407 -15.56 -9.03 -4.14
CA ILE A 407 -15.74 -8.32 -5.39
C ILE A 407 -14.47 -8.52 -6.23
N HIS A 408 -14.57 -8.53 -7.57
CA HIS A 408 -13.41 -8.77 -8.42
C HIS A 408 -12.82 -7.44 -8.92
N THR A 409 -11.78 -6.98 -8.23
CA THR A 409 -10.89 -5.90 -8.67
C THR A 409 -9.43 -6.35 -8.50
N ASN A 410 -8.50 -5.60 -9.10
CA ASN A 410 -7.07 -5.94 -9.03
C ASN A 410 -6.40 -5.50 -7.72
N ASP A 411 -6.99 -4.51 -7.05
CA ASP A 411 -6.52 -3.81 -5.85
C ASP A 411 -7.73 -3.35 -5.02
N ALA A 412 -7.50 -3.01 -3.74
CA ALA A 412 -8.52 -2.57 -2.80
C ALA A 412 -9.14 -1.23 -3.21
N ALA A 413 -8.33 -0.27 -3.68
CA ALA A 413 -8.79 1.07 -4.02
C ALA A 413 -9.82 1.07 -5.17
N GLY A 414 -9.75 0.08 -6.06
CA GLY A 414 -10.70 -0.13 -7.15
C GLY A 414 -12.09 -0.62 -6.72
N VAL A 415 -12.27 -1.08 -5.48
CA VAL A 415 -13.58 -1.60 -4.99
C VAL A 415 -14.64 -0.51 -4.96
N ILE A 416 -14.29 0.70 -4.52
CA ILE A 416 -15.25 1.83 -4.43
C ILE A 416 -15.75 2.22 -5.83
N PRO A 417 -14.87 2.55 -6.81
CA PRO A 417 -15.30 2.82 -8.18
C PRO A 417 -16.10 1.66 -8.78
N ARG A 418 -15.70 0.40 -8.52
CA ARG A 418 -16.43 -0.77 -9.04
C ARG A 418 -17.87 -0.86 -8.52
N LEU A 419 -18.11 -0.59 -7.24
CA LEU A 419 -19.48 -0.57 -6.70
C LEU A 419 -20.31 0.57 -7.28
N ILE A 420 -19.69 1.73 -7.53
CA ILE A 420 -20.34 2.87 -8.19
C ILE A 420 -20.69 2.51 -9.65
N ASP A 421 -19.79 1.84 -10.36
CA ASP A 421 -19.99 1.39 -11.75
C ASP A 421 -21.10 0.34 -11.87
N ILE A 422 -21.22 -0.54 -10.87
CA ILE A 422 -22.35 -1.49 -10.76
C ILE A 422 -23.68 -0.74 -10.55
N GLY A 423 -23.65 0.48 -10.01
CA GLY A 423 -24.80 1.37 -9.85
C GLY A 423 -25.12 1.76 -8.40
N VAL A 424 -24.32 1.31 -7.43
CA VAL A 424 -24.55 1.66 -6.02
C VAL A 424 -24.24 3.14 -5.80
N LYS A 425 -25.15 3.85 -5.15
CA LYS A 425 -24.99 5.29 -4.90
C LYS A 425 -23.89 5.55 -3.84
N PRO A 426 -22.94 6.48 -4.09
CA PRO A 426 -21.84 6.77 -3.15
C PRO A 426 -22.27 7.04 -1.71
N TYR A 427 -23.40 7.74 -1.52
CA TYR A 427 -23.93 8.08 -0.20
C TYR A 427 -24.27 6.85 0.65
N PHE A 428 -24.59 5.71 0.05
CA PHE A 428 -24.81 4.46 0.79
C PHE A 428 -23.51 3.70 1.07
N LEU A 429 -22.47 3.87 0.24
CA LEU A 429 -21.17 3.21 0.42
C LEU A 429 -20.41 3.77 1.63
N VAL A 430 -20.47 5.08 1.82
CA VAL A 430 -19.79 5.80 2.91
C VAL A 430 -20.10 5.25 4.31
N PRO A 431 -21.37 5.06 4.71
CA PRO A 431 -21.71 4.50 6.01
C PRO A 431 -21.72 2.96 6.06
N SER A 432 -21.69 2.27 4.92
CA SER A 432 -21.77 0.80 4.88
C SER A 432 -20.42 0.11 4.95
N ILE A 433 -19.38 0.62 4.29
CA ILE A 433 -18.09 -0.08 4.19
C ILE A 433 -17.26 0.11 5.46
N ASN A 434 -16.93 -1.01 6.12
CA ASN A 434 -16.03 -1.04 7.27
C ASN A 434 -14.57 -1.14 6.82
N ALA A 435 -14.28 -2.17 6.03
CA ALA A 435 -12.93 -2.46 5.56
C ALA A 435 -12.96 -3.07 4.16
N VAL A 436 -11.94 -2.74 3.36
CA VAL A 436 -11.67 -3.36 2.06
C VAL A 436 -10.29 -4.01 2.11
N ILE A 437 -10.23 -5.28 1.68
CA ILE A 437 -9.04 -6.14 1.74
C ILE A 437 -8.67 -6.55 0.31
N GLY A 438 -7.62 -5.96 -0.24
CA GLY A 438 -6.99 -6.44 -1.48
C GLY A 438 -6.00 -7.56 -1.15
N GLN A 439 -6.05 -8.65 -1.91
CA GLN A 439 -5.25 -9.84 -1.60
C GLN A 439 -4.70 -10.53 -2.85
N ARG A 440 -3.45 -11.00 -2.73
CA ARG A 440 -2.84 -12.04 -3.58
C ARG A 440 -2.08 -13.06 -2.74
N LEU A 441 -1.70 -14.20 -3.33
CA LEU A 441 -0.87 -15.21 -2.67
C LEU A 441 0.50 -15.27 -3.33
N VAL A 442 1.54 -15.25 -2.50
CA VAL A 442 2.92 -15.51 -2.90
C VAL A 442 3.38 -16.85 -2.32
N ARG A 443 4.24 -17.57 -3.04
CA ARG A 443 4.85 -18.79 -2.53
C ARG A 443 5.91 -18.48 -1.47
N LYS A 444 5.99 -19.32 -0.44
CA LYS A 444 7.02 -19.21 0.60
C LYS A 444 8.29 -19.91 0.14
N LEU A 445 9.45 -19.32 0.43
CA LEU A 445 10.73 -19.95 0.16
C LEU A 445 10.89 -21.23 0.97
N CYS A 446 11.47 -22.27 0.36
CA CYS A 446 11.80 -23.48 1.09
C CYS A 446 12.93 -23.19 2.10
N PRO A 447 12.72 -23.44 3.40
CA PRO A 447 13.72 -23.11 4.42
C PRO A 447 15.00 -23.95 4.30
N TYR A 448 14.93 -25.10 3.64
CA TYR A 448 16.04 -26.06 3.50
C TYR A 448 16.95 -25.78 2.31
N CYS A 449 16.45 -25.13 1.24
CA CYS A 449 17.23 -24.91 0.01
C CYS A 449 17.28 -23.47 -0.46
N ARG A 450 16.63 -22.51 0.23
CA ARG A 450 16.76 -21.09 -0.09
C ARG A 450 18.23 -20.66 -0.06
N ARG A 451 18.60 -19.76 -0.97
CA ARG A 451 19.97 -19.24 -1.08
C ARG A 451 19.96 -17.75 -0.77
N GLU A 452 21.04 -17.25 -0.19
CA GLU A 452 21.23 -15.80 -0.03
C GLU A 452 21.23 -15.13 -1.41
N HIS A 453 20.52 -14.03 -1.53
CA HIS A 453 20.48 -13.19 -2.72
C HIS A 453 21.12 -11.84 -2.41
N LYS A 454 22.22 -11.53 -3.11
CA LYS A 454 22.87 -10.23 -3.01
C LYS A 454 22.19 -9.30 -4.00
N LEU A 455 21.46 -8.33 -3.48
CA LEU A 455 20.80 -7.30 -4.29
C LEU A 455 21.81 -6.58 -5.18
N SER A 456 21.52 -6.51 -6.47
CA SER A 456 22.19 -5.59 -7.38
C SER A 456 21.88 -4.13 -7.02
N PRO A 457 22.67 -3.15 -7.50
CA PRO A 457 22.39 -1.74 -7.28
C PRO A 457 20.98 -1.32 -7.76
N ALA A 458 20.54 -1.88 -8.90
CA ALA A 458 19.23 -1.58 -9.47
C ALA A 458 18.08 -2.16 -8.61
N GLU A 459 18.20 -3.40 -8.14
CA GLU A 459 17.20 -4.00 -7.25
C GLU A 459 17.14 -3.25 -5.91
N SER A 460 18.30 -2.86 -5.36
CA SER A 460 18.37 -2.07 -4.13
C SER A 460 17.68 -0.71 -4.29
N GLU A 461 17.92 -0.01 -5.40
CA GLU A 461 17.24 1.26 -5.70
C GLU A 461 15.72 1.08 -5.78
N GLN A 462 15.26 0.04 -6.48
CA GLN A 462 13.84 -0.25 -6.65
C GLN A 462 13.16 -0.58 -5.31
N VAL A 463 13.79 -1.44 -4.49
CA VAL A 463 13.28 -1.76 -3.14
C VAL A 463 13.20 -0.48 -2.29
N ASN A 464 14.24 0.35 -2.30
CA ASN A 464 14.24 1.61 -1.56
C ASN A 464 13.12 2.57 -2.03
N LYS A 465 12.84 2.66 -3.35
CA LYS A 465 11.72 3.45 -3.88
C LYS A 465 10.37 2.93 -3.37
N ILE A 466 10.16 1.62 -3.38
CA ILE A 466 8.91 0.99 -2.89
C ILE A 466 8.71 1.30 -1.39
N LEU A 467 9.77 1.17 -0.60
CA LEU A 467 9.73 1.43 0.85
C LEU A 467 9.54 2.92 1.17
N ALA A 468 10.13 3.83 0.40
CA ALA A 468 10.00 5.27 0.61
C ALA A 468 8.56 5.79 0.44
N VAL A 469 7.70 5.06 -0.26
CA VAL A 469 6.27 5.39 -0.43
C VAL A 469 5.44 4.96 0.78
N ILE A 470 5.98 4.15 1.70
CA ILE A 470 5.25 3.73 2.90
C ILE A 470 5.04 4.96 3.81
N SER A 471 3.79 5.22 4.16
CA SER A 471 3.44 6.32 5.05
C SER A 471 3.95 6.06 6.48
N PRO A 472 4.50 7.07 7.17
CA PRO A 472 4.84 6.95 8.59
C PRO A 472 3.67 6.54 9.48
N LYS A 473 2.42 6.80 9.07
CA LYS A 473 1.21 6.37 9.79
C LYS A 473 0.96 4.86 9.72
N ALA A 474 1.67 4.13 8.88
CA ALA A 474 1.59 2.67 8.86
C ALA A 474 2.22 2.05 10.12
N GLU A 475 3.02 2.82 10.88
CA GLU A 475 3.71 2.37 12.10
C GLU A 475 4.65 1.18 11.85
N ILE A 476 5.15 1.04 10.62
CA ILE A 476 6.11 0.01 10.21
C ILE A 476 7.51 0.58 10.31
N ASP A 477 8.40 -0.13 11.00
CA ASP A 477 9.82 0.22 11.04
C ASP A 477 10.49 -0.18 9.72
N ILE A 478 10.98 0.82 8.98
CA ILE A 478 11.63 0.61 7.69
C ILE A 478 13.14 0.55 7.94
N PRO A 479 13.80 -0.58 7.66
CA PRO A 479 15.21 -0.73 7.94
C PRO A 479 16.06 0.23 7.11
N ALA A 480 16.89 1.04 7.76
CA ALA A 480 17.80 1.99 7.09
C ALA A 480 18.87 1.28 6.24
N ILE A 481 19.18 0.02 6.58
CA ILE A 481 20.08 -0.86 5.83
C ILE A 481 19.29 -2.12 5.49
N LEU A 482 19.17 -2.41 4.19
CA LEU A 482 18.44 -3.60 3.73
C LEU A 482 19.09 -4.88 4.28
N PRO A 483 18.32 -5.78 4.92
CA PRO A 483 18.84 -7.06 5.41
C PRO A 483 19.23 -7.99 4.27
N THR A 484 19.97 -9.06 4.59
CA THR A 484 20.20 -10.15 3.66
C THR A 484 18.88 -10.80 3.28
N ILE A 485 18.55 -10.76 1.99
CA ILE A 485 17.35 -11.41 1.46
C ILE A 485 17.69 -12.77 0.86
N TYR A 486 16.65 -13.55 0.57
CA TYR A 486 16.78 -14.89 0.03
C TYR A 486 16.07 -15.02 -1.32
N GLN A 487 16.59 -15.92 -2.15
CA GLN A 487 15.96 -16.38 -3.38
C GLN A 487 15.70 -17.88 -3.32
N ALA A 488 14.88 -18.37 -4.26
CA ALA A 488 14.66 -19.80 -4.40
C ALA A 488 15.96 -20.48 -4.85
N GLY A 489 16.36 -21.53 -4.14
CA GLY A 489 17.43 -22.41 -4.64
C GLY A 489 16.93 -23.33 -5.75
N GLU A 490 17.82 -24.22 -6.20
CA GLU A 490 17.53 -25.24 -7.23
C GLU A 490 16.42 -26.24 -6.83
N GLY A 491 15.99 -26.21 -5.58
CA GLY A 491 15.02 -27.12 -5.01
C GLY A 491 15.68 -28.34 -4.36
N CYS A 492 14.97 -28.92 -3.39
CA CYS A 492 15.38 -30.12 -2.66
C CYS A 492 14.18 -31.05 -2.48
N GLU A 493 14.40 -32.22 -1.89
CA GLU A 493 13.34 -33.20 -1.63
C GLU A 493 12.18 -32.63 -0.79
N HIS A 494 12.47 -31.76 0.19
CA HIS A 494 11.43 -31.15 1.03
C HIS A 494 10.45 -30.25 0.27
N CYS A 495 10.89 -29.65 -0.84
CA CYS A 495 10.05 -28.79 -1.69
C CYS A 495 9.77 -29.40 -3.06
N ASN A 496 9.93 -30.72 -3.19
CA ASN A 496 9.74 -31.44 -4.45
C ASN A 496 10.56 -30.86 -5.62
N PHE A 497 11.76 -30.33 -5.32
CA PHE A 497 12.65 -29.68 -6.28
C PHE A 497 12.09 -28.43 -6.96
N ILE A 498 11.24 -27.66 -6.26
CA ILE A 498 10.61 -26.42 -6.78
C ILE A 498 11.29 -25.16 -6.24
N GLY A 499 11.92 -25.24 -5.06
CA GLY A 499 12.52 -24.09 -4.37
C GLY A 499 11.56 -23.32 -3.46
N TYR A 500 10.27 -23.62 -3.52
CA TYR A 500 9.19 -23.02 -2.72
C TYR A 500 8.34 -24.08 -2.02
N GLN A 501 7.75 -23.76 -0.88
CA GLN A 501 6.88 -24.67 -0.14
C GLN A 501 5.74 -23.93 0.56
N GLY A 502 4.52 -24.08 0.05
CA GLY A 502 3.33 -23.43 0.57
C GLY A 502 3.22 -21.96 0.16
N ARG A 503 2.16 -21.31 0.62
CA ARG A 503 1.79 -19.94 0.24
C ARG A 503 1.51 -19.07 1.46
N ILE A 504 1.57 -17.76 1.26
CA ILE A 504 1.17 -16.74 2.24
C ILE A 504 0.50 -15.57 1.51
N GLY A 505 -0.45 -14.91 2.17
CA GLY A 505 -1.12 -13.74 1.61
C GLY A 505 -0.21 -12.51 1.62
N ILE A 506 -0.27 -11.73 0.55
CA ILE A 506 0.10 -10.32 0.55
C ILE A 506 -1.19 -9.50 0.51
N MET A 507 -1.33 -8.57 1.43
CA MET A 507 -2.61 -7.88 1.67
C MET A 507 -2.42 -6.38 1.79
N GLU A 508 -3.38 -5.65 1.22
CA GLU A 508 -3.57 -4.23 1.45
C GLU A 508 -4.96 -4.00 2.02
N ILE A 509 -5.04 -3.22 3.08
CA ILE A 509 -6.28 -3.07 3.84
C ILE A 509 -6.45 -1.59 4.15
N PHE A 510 -7.60 -1.03 3.76
CA PHE A 510 -8.01 0.29 4.22
C PHE A 510 -9.41 0.30 4.80
N THR A 511 -9.66 1.31 5.61
CA THR A 511 -10.96 1.59 6.25
C THR A 511 -11.49 2.95 5.80
N MET A 512 -12.80 3.15 5.88
CA MET A 512 -13.45 4.39 5.47
C MET A 512 -13.21 5.54 6.47
N ASN A 513 -12.13 6.30 6.31
CA ASN A 513 -11.92 7.55 7.03
C ASN A 513 -12.53 8.76 6.30
N ASP A 514 -12.59 9.93 6.93
CA ASP A 514 -13.32 11.08 6.40
C ASP A 514 -12.82 11.56 5.01
N ASN A 515 -11.51 11.47 4.75
CA ASN A 515 -10.95 11.80 3.43
C ASN A 515 -11.42 10.79 2.35
N ILE A 516 -11.37 9.49 2.65
CA ILE A 516 -11.83 8.44 1.71
C ILE A 516 -13.35 8.53 1.52
N LYS A 517 -14.11 8.86 2.57
CA LYS A 517 -15.55 9.12 2.47
C LYS A 517 -15.83 10.26 1.50
N GLN A 518 -15.11 11.38 1.62
CA GLN A 518 -15.28 12.52 0.72
C GLN A 518 -14.91 12.14 -0.73
N LEU A 519 -13.78 11.48 -0.94
CA LEU A 519 -13.38 10.99 -2.27
C LEU A 519 -14.40 10.03 -2.88
N THR A 520 -15.07 9.23 -2.05
CA THR A 520 -16.15 8.34 -2.48
C THR A 520 -17.36 9.14 -2.97
N ILE A 521 -17.79 10.16 -2.21
CA ILE A 521 -18.87 11.06 -2.62
C ILE A 521 -18.54 11.78 -3.93
N ASP A 522 -17.29 12.24 -4.06
CA ASP A 522 -16.80 12.96 -5.24
C ASP A 522 -16.55 12.03 -6.45
N LYS A 523 -16.75 10.71 -6.30
CA LYS A 523 -16.49 9.69 -7.32
C LYS A 523 -15.05 9.75 -7.86
N ALA A 524 -14.10 9.95 -6.95
CA ALA A 524 -12.69 10.04 -7.30
C ALA A 524 -12.19 8.74 -7.98
N PRO A 525 -11.21 8.84 -8.90
CA PRO A 525 -10.62 7.67 -9.54
C PRO A 525 -9.83 6.81 -8.55
N SER A 526 -9.67 5.51 -8.85
CA SER A 526 -9.00 4.53 -7.98
C SER A 526 -7.62 4.99 -7.49
N PHE A 527 -6.83 5.63 -8.36
CA PHE A 527 -5.49 6.11 -8.00
C PHE A 527 -5.50 7.18 -6.89
N LYS A 528 -6.51 8.06 -6.86
CA LYS A 528 -6.65 9.06 -5.79
C LYS A 528 -7.07 8.43 -4.46
N ILE A 529 -7.93 7.41 -4.52
CA ILE A 529 -8.31 6.62 -3.35
C ILE A 529 -7.09 5.87 -2.81
N LEU A 530 -6.29 5.25 -3.70
CA LEU A 530 -5.05 4.57 -3.36
C LEU A 530 -4.06 5.53 -2.67
N GLN A 531 -3.80 6.68 -3.29
CA GLN A 531 -2.93 7.72 -2.73
C GLN A 531 -3.37 8.11 -1.31
N GLN A 532 -4.65 8.42 -1.14
CA GLN A 532 -5.17 8.82 0.16
C GLN A 532 -5.14 7.68 1.18
N ALA A 533 -5.40 6.44 0.76
CA ALA A 533 -5.33 5.27 1.63
C ALA A 533 -3.90 5.04 2.13
N ILE A 534 -2.89 5.21 1.28
CA ILE A 534 -1.47 5.16 1.67
C ILE A 534 -1.16 6.26 2.68
N GLU A 535 -1.56 7.51 2.40
CA GLU A 535 -1.40 8.63 3.34
C GLU A 535 -2.08 8.40 4.70
N ASN A 536 -3.09 7.53 4.75
CA ASN A 536 -3.78 7.12 5.97
C ASN A 536 -3.12 5.96 6.71
N GLY A 537 -2.03 5.39 6.18
CA GLY A 537 -1.29 4.29 6.79
C GLY A 537 -1.52 2.92 6.15
N MET A 538 -2.25 2.82 5.03
CA MET A 538 -2.32 1.58 4.26
C MET A 538 -0.98 1.30 3.59
N ILE A 539 -0.51 0.05 3.66
CA ILE A 539 0.54 -0.45 2.76
C ILE A 539 -0.10 -1.15 1.56
N THR A 540 0.53 -1.04 0.40
CA THR A 540 0.09 -1.76 -0.81
C THR A 540 0.50 -3.23 -0.75
N MET A 541 -0.15 -4.08 -1.56
CA MET A 541 0.25 -5.50 -1.67
C MET A 541 1.71 -5.66 -2.09
N LEU A 542 2.23 -4.74 -2.91
CA LEU A 542 3.64 -4.74 -3.32
C LEU A 542 4.56 -4.41 -2.15
N GLN A 543 4.24 -3.39 -1.35
CA GLN A 543 5.01 -3.03 -0.17
C GLN A 543 5.02 -4.18 0.85
N ASP A 544 3.86 -4.77 1.13
CA ASP A 544 3.74 -5.93 2.01
C ASP A 544 4.54 -7.14 1.49
N GLY A 545 4.50 -7.39 0.17
CA GLY A 545 5.30 -8.44 -0.47
C GLY A 545 6.81 -8.20 -0.34
N VAL A 546 7.28 -6.97 -0.59
CA VAL A 546 8.70 -6.60 -0.42
C VAL A 546 9.12 -6.74 1.03
N LEU A 547 8.32 -6.28 1.99
CA LEU A 547 8.61 -6.46 3.43
C LEU A 547 8.74 -7.95 3.78
N LYS A 548 7.85 -8.81 3.28
CA LYS A 548 7.97 -10.27 3.48
C LYS A 548 9.19 -10.90 2.81
N ALA A 549 9.67 -10.32 1.72
CA ALA A 549 10.94 -10.72 1.10
C ALA A 549 12.14 -10.30 1.96
N LEU A 550 12.09 -9.10 2.57
CA LEU A 550 13.08 -8.66 3.57
C LEU A 550 13.08 -9.56 4.82
N ASP A 551 11.90 -10.03 5.24
CA ASP A 551 11.73 -11.01 6.33
C ASP A 551 12.21 -12.43 5.94
N GLY A 552 12.62 -12.65 4.68
CA GLY A 552 13.09 -13.93 4.17
C GLY A 552 12.00 -15.00 3.99
N ILE A 553 10.73 -14.60 3.98
CA ILE A 553 9.57 -15.49 3.83
C ILE A 553 9.33 -15.86 2.37
N THR A 554 9.50 -14.90 1.46
CA THR A 554 9.35 -15.08 0.01
C THR A 554 10.52 -14.42 -0.73
N SER A 555 10.54 -14.49 -2.07
CA SER A 555 11.54 -13.83 -2.91
C SER A 555 10.96 -12.59 -3.61
N LEU A 556 11.81 -11.65 -4.01
CA LEU A 556 11.39 -10.50 -4.82
C LEU A 556 10.79 -10.93 -6.16
N ASP A 557 11.37 -11.94 -6.81
CA ASP A 557 10.86 -12.50 -8.07
C ASP A 557 9.42 -12.97 -7.95
N GLU A 558 9.09 -13.64 -6.85
CA GLU A 558 7.74 -14.15 -6.61
C GLU A 558 6.75 -13.01 -6.35
N VAL A 559 7.16 -11.98 -5.62
CA VAL A 559 6.36 -10.78 -5.38
C VAL A 559 6.07 -10.06 -6.71
N TYR A 560 7.10 -9.78 -7.51
CA TYR A 560 6.95 -9.10 -8.79
C TYR A 560 6.12 -9.90 -9.79
N ARG A 561 6.30 -11.24 -9.85
CA ARG A 561 5.49 -12.14 -10.66
C ARG A 561 4.00 -12.04 -10.31
N VAL A 562 3.70 -12.00 -9.01
CA VAL A 562 2.32 -11.99 -8.52
C VAL A 562 1.70 -10.61 -8.66
N ILE A 563 2.43 -9.51 -8.45
CA ILE A 563 1.90 -8.15 -8.61
C ILE A 563 1.70 -7.80 -10.09
N GLY A 564 2.66 -8.16 -10.95
CA GLY A 564 2.66 -7.81 -12.37
C GLY A 564 3.20 -6.40 -12.59
N ASN A 565 2.42 -5.51 -13.21
CA ASN A 565 2.82 -4.12 -13.42
C ASN A 565 2.71 -3.33 -12.10
N PHE A 566 3.79 -2.65 -11.72
CA PHE A 566 3.85 -1.78 -10.55
C PHE A 566 4.43 -0.38 -10.87
N ASP A 567 4.29 0.09 -12.10
CA ASP A 567 4.75 1.41 -12.55
C ASP A 567 4.13 2.55 -11.74
N TYR A 568 2.94 2.33 -11.18
CA TYR A 568 2.26 3.26 -10.28
C TYR A 568 3.09 3.62 -9.04
N ILE A 569 4.04 2.76 -8.63
CA ILE A 569 4.97 3.09 -7.53
C ILE A 569 5.92 4.20 -7.94
N ASN A 570 6.36 4.26 -9.19
CA ASN A 570 7.24 5.36 -9.62
C ASN A 570 6.47 6.68 -9.58
N GLU A 571 5.22 6.70 -10.01
CA GLU A 571 4.35 7.88 -9.90
C GLU A 571 4.10 8.27 -8.43
N LEU A 572 3.79 7.31 -7.56
CA LEU A 572 3.64 7.55 -6.13
C LEU A 572 4.95 8.02 -5.48
N TYR A 573 6.09 7.46 -5.88
CA TYR A 573 7.41 7.87 -5.42
C TYR A 573 7.70 9.29 -5.88
N ASP A 574 7.44 9.65 -7.13
CA ASP A 574 7.61 11.00 -7.64
C ASP A 574 6.67 11.99 -6.94
N ILE A 575 5.45 11.58 -6.57
CA ILE A 575 4.53 12.37 -5.76
C ILE A 575 5.07 12.55 -4.34
N VAL A 576 5.44 11.47 -3.65
CA VAL A 576 5.96 11.52 -2.28
C VAL A 576 7.27 12.29 -2.25
N ILE A 577 8.15 12.09 -3.22
CA ILE A 577 9.40 12.82 -3.37
C ILE A 577 9.15 14.27 -3.76
N SER A 578 8.20 14.61 -4.62
CA SER A 578 7.87 16.02 -4.88
C SER A 578 7.20 16.71 -3.68
N GLN A 579 6.53 15.94 -2.82
CA GLN A 579 5.96 16.40 -1.55
C GLN A 579 7.02 16.51 -0.44
N THR A 580 8.01 15.60 -0.41
CA THR A 580 9.04 15.46 0.65
C THR A 580 10.32 16.23 0.30
N ILE A 581 10.69 16.22 -0.97
CA ILE A 581 11.75 17.00 -1.62
C ILE A 581 11.04 18.08 -2.44
N GLY A 582 10.84 19.24 -1.83
CA GLY A 582 10.02 20.34 -2.35
C GLY A 582 9.98 20.44 -3.89
N ARG A 583 8.75 20.35 -4.43
CA ARG A 583 8.29 20.68 -5.79
C ARG A 583 9.38 21.40 -6.58
N GLY A 584 9.88 20.86 -7.68
CA GLY A 584 10.97 21.54 -8.39
C GLY A 584 11.19 21.16 -9.84
N ILE A 585 11.84 22.07 -10.57
CA ILE A 585 12.12 21.98 -12.01
C ILE A 585 13.53 21.42 -12.20
N LYS A 586 13.72 20.47 -13.12
CA LYS A 586 15.05 19.98 -13.52
C LYS A 586 15.45 20.59 -14.87
N ILE A 587 16.52 21.39 -14.88
CA ILE A 587 17.07 22.01 -16.09
C ILE A 587 18.15 21.09 -16.67
N LYS A 588 17.98 20.68 -17.93
CA LYS A 588 18.96 19.84 -18.63
C LYS A 588 20.20 20.64 -19.02
N ALA A 589 21.36 19.98 -19.11
CA ALA A 589 22.61 20.62 -19.52
C ALA A 589 22.50 21.30 -20.91
N ALA A 590 21.74 20.71 -21.84
CA ALA A 590 21.48 21.29 -23.16
C ALA A 590 20.65 22.58 -23.10
N GLU A 591 19.62 22.63 -22.24
CA GLU A 591 18.76 23.81 -22.04
C GLU A 591 19.57 24.96 -21.42
N PHE A 592 20.45 24.64 -20.46
CA PHE A 592 21.32 25.62 -19.82
C PHE A 592 22.36 26.20 -20.79
N GLU A 593 23.00 25.37 -21.63
CA GLU A 593 23.94 25.84 -22.66
C GLU A 593 23.24 26.66 -23.75
N GLN A 594 22.00 26.32 -24.10
CA GLN A 594 21.19 27.13 -25.01
C GLN A 594 20.88 28.51 -24.41
N ALA A 595 20.46 28.57 -23.14
CA ALA A 595 20.22 29.83 -22.43
C ALA A 595 21.49 30.70 -22.33
N LYS A 596 22.66 30.08 -22.15
CA LYS A 596 23.95 30.78 -22.13
C LYS A 596 24.26 31.46 -23.46
N LYS A 597 24.03 30.79 -24.59
CA LYS A 597 24.16 31.39 -25.93
C LYS A 597 23.16 32.52 -26.16
N LEU A 598 21.91 32.32 -25.75
CA LEU A 598 20.83 33.30 -25.89
C LEU A 598 21.04 34.56 -25.04
N SER A 599 21.65 34.44 -23.85
CA SER A 599 21.94 35.58 -22.97
C SER A 599 22.86 36.64 -23.62
N GLN A 600 23.63 36.25 -24.63
CA GLN A 600 24.54 37.14 -25.36
C GLN A 600 23.84 37.92 -26.50
N ASN A 601 22.60 37.55 -26.87
CA ASN A 601 21.85 38.17 -27.96
C ASN A 601 20.36 38.29 -27.61
N ILE A 602 19.98 39.45 -27.05
CA ILE A 602 18.61 39.75 -26.58
C ILE A 602 17.55 39.58 -27.70
N SER A 603 17.90 39.89 -28.95
CA SER A 603 16.99 39.79 -30.10
C SER A 603 16.60 38.34 -30.40
N ALA A 604 17.52 37.39 -30.19
CA ALA A 604 17.29 35.96 -30.44
C ALA A 604 16.39 35.30 -29.38
N ILE A 605 16.34 35.86 -28.16
CA ILE A 605 15.52 35.34 -27.05
C ILE A 605 14.02 35.37 -27.43
N ALA A 606 13.58 36.45 -28.08
CA ALA A 606 12.18 36.64 -28.45
C ALA A 606 11.71 35.70 -29.58
N GLU A 607 12.60 35.32 -30.50
CA GLU A 607 12.29 34.34 -31.55
C GLU A 607 12.23 32.93 -30.99
N THR A 608 13.22 32.54 -30.19
CA THR A 608 13.25 31.20 -29.57
C THR A 608 12.06 30.99 -28.61
N ALA A 609 11.64 32.01 -27.88
CA ALA A 609 10.49 31.94 -26.98
C ALA A 609 9.15 31.70 -27.72
N LYS A 610 9.06 32.00 -29.02
CA LYS A 610 7.85 31.73 -29.84
C LYS A 610 7.77 30.27 -30.31
N GLU A 611 8.91 29.60 -30.44
CA GLU A 611 9.00 28.23 -30.96
C GLU A 611 8.91 27.17 -29.85
N ILE A 612 9.15 27.56 -28.59
CA ILE A 612 9.12 26.65 -27.44
C ILE A 612 7.68 26.39 -26.97
N PRO A 613 7.29 25.12 -26.69
CA PRO A 613 6.01 24.80 -26.08
C PRO A 613 5.77 25.58 -24.80
N SER A 614 4.52 26.03 -24.56
CA SER A 614 4.25 26.91 -23.42
C SER A 614 4.51 26.26 -22.05
N SER A 615 4.50 24.93 -21.95
CA SER A 615 4.89 24.16 -20.76
C SER A 615 6.40 24.20 -20.47
N GLU A 616 7.24 24.46 -21.48
CA GLU A 616 8.70 24.48 -21.37
C GLU A 616 9.27 25.91 -21.22
N LEU A 617 8.42 26.94 -21.37
CA LEU A 617 8.81 28.34 -21.21
C LEU A 617 9.40 28.64 -19.81
N ILE A 618 8.92 27.96 -18.76
CA ILE A 618 9.46 28.14 -17.42
C ILE A 618 10.92 27.68 -17.32
N ASN A 619 11.30 26.61 -18.02
CA ASN A 619 12.69 26.13 -18.05
C ASN A 619 13.61 27.16 -18.70
N LEU A 620 13.17 27.80 -19.79
CA LEU A 620 13.92 28.86 -20.46
C LEU A 620 14.07 30.09 -19.53
N VAL A 621 12.97 30.56 -18.93
CA VAL A 621 12.99 31.74 -18.04
C VAL A 621 13.90 31.50 -16.84
N MET A 622 13.81 30.33 -16.19
CA MET A 622 14.69 29.99 -15.06
C MET A 622 16.14 29.86 -15.51
N SER A 623 16.42 29.22 -16.66
CA SER A 623 17.79 29.09 -17.19
C SER A 623 18.41 30.45 -17.50
N LEU A 624 17.67 31.36 -18.13
CA LEU A 624 18.12 32.73 -18.41
C LEU A 624 18.38 33.50 -17.11
N ALA A 625 17.51 33.35 -16.10
CA ALA A 625 17.69 34.03 -14.82
C ALA A 625 18.94 33.56 -14.07
N ILE A 626 19.25 32.26 -14.12
CA ILE A 626 20.46 31.68 -13.52
C ILE A 626 21.71 32.16 -14.25
N VAL A 627 21.70 32.17 -15.60
CA VAL A 627 22.83 32.65 -16.41
C VAL A 627 23.15 34.12 -16.15
N ASN A 628 22.12 34.94 -15.92
CA ASN A 628 22.25 36.38 -15.64
C ASN A 628 22.47 36.70 -14.15
N GLU A 629 22.65 35.69 -13.28
CA GLU A 629 22.81 35.86 -11.83
C GLU A 629 21.70 36.72 -11.19
N ALA A 630 20.45 36.54 -11.65
CA ALA A 630 19.30 37.29 -11.16
C ALA A 630 18.93 36.90 -9.71
N GLY A 631 18.59 37.88 -8.88
CA GLY A 631 18.06 37.66 -7.53
C GLY A 631 16.55 37.46 -7.49
N ASP A 632 15.82 38.18 -8.34
CA ASP A 632 14.36 38.06 -8.49
C ASP A 632 13.98 37.99 -9.98
N ILE A 633 12.92 37.25 -10.30
CA ILE A 633 12.25 37.20 -11.59
C ILE A 633 10.85 37.78 -11.40
N HIS A 634 10.48 38.75 -12.23
CA HIS A 634 9.16 39.36 -12.26
C HIS A 634 8.47 38.97 -13.57
N ILE A 635 7.26 38.40 -13.47
CA ILE A 635 6.43 38.03 -14.63
C ILE A 635 5.09 38.75 -14.48
N GLU A 636 4.84 39.69 -15.38
CA GLU A 636 3.74 40.65 -15.26
C GLU A 636 2.89 40.65 -16.54
N PRO A 637 1.62 40.24 -16.48
CA PRO A 637 0.72 40.39 -17.61
C PRO A 637 0.38 41.87 -17.83
N THR A 638 0.50 42.37 -19.06
CA THR A 638 0.05 43.71 -19.48
C THR A 638 -1.22 43.61 -20.32
N GLU A 639 -1.70 44.70 -20.90
CA GLU A 639 -2.84 44.70 -21.82
C GLU A 639 -2.60 43.80 -23.05
N ASN A 640 -1.39 43.86 -23.63
CA ASN A 640 -1.09 43.23 -24.92
C ASN A 640 -0.06 42.09 -24.85
N ASP A 641 0.77 42.04 -23.81
CA ASP A 641 1.88 41.09 -23.68
C ASP A 641 2.06 40.59 -22.24
N VAL A 642 3.06 39.74 -22.01
CA VAL A 642 3.56 39.39 -20.67
C VAL A 642 5.02 39.84 -20.59
N SER A 643 5.32 40.73 -19.66
CA SER A 643 6.68 41.21 -19.42
C SER A 643 7.41 40.31 -18.43
N VAL A 644 8.60 39.85 -18.80
CA VAL A 644 9.50 39.09 -17.91
C VAL A 644 10.75 39.92 -17.66
N ARG A 645 10.98 40.26 -16.40
CA ARG A 645 12.05 41.17 -15.94
C ARG A 645 12.88 40.51 -14.86
N PHE A 646 14.19 40.70 -14.89
CA PHE A 646 15.09 40.16 -13.86
C PHE A 646 15.65 41.28 -13.00
N ARG A 647 15.79 41.02 -11.70
CA ARG A 647 16.55 41.88 -10.79
C ARG A 647 18.00 41.41 -10.76
N ILE A 648 18.90 42.16 -11.37
CA ILE A 648 20.33 41.86 -11.44
C ILE A 648 21.06 42.97 -10.68
N ASP A 649 21.91 42.61 -9.71
CA ASP A 649 22.62 43.55 -8.83
C ASP A 649 21.72 44.62 -8.14
N GLY A 650 20.45 44.28 -7.91
CA GLY A 650 19.46 45.15 -7.25
C GLY A 650 18.64 46.03 -8.20
N VAL A 651 18.99 46.10 -9.49
CA VAL A 651 18.27 46.88 -10.52
C VAL A 651 17.39 45.95 -11.36
N LEU A 652 16.21 46.43 -11.76
CA LEU A 652 15.26 45.67 -12.58
C LEU A 652 15.57 45.88 -14.08
N HIS A 653 15.73 44.80 -14.83
CA HIS A 653 16.02 44.81 -16.26
C HIS A 653 14.93 44.06 -17.04
N ASP A 654 14.48 44.65 -18.17
CA ASP A 654 13.56 43.99 -19.10
C ASP A 654 14.33 42.94 -19.93
N ILE A 655 13.89 41.68 -19.87
CA ILE A 655 14.62 40.57 -20.50
C ILE A 655 13.91 40.06 -21.74
N LEU A 656 12.62 39.76 -21.62
CA LEU A 656 11.83 39.25 -22.73
C LEU A 656 10.35 39.61 -22.58
N LYS A 657 9.67 39.73 -23.72
CA LYS A 657 8.22 39.91 -23.80
C LYS A 657 7.59 38.70 -24.48
N LEU A 658 6.64 38.07 -23.81
CA LEU A 658 5.90 36.92 -24.33
C LEU A 658 4.54 37.34 -24.89
N PRO A 659 4.00 36.64 -25.90
CA PRO A 659 2.64 36.86 -26.35
C PRO A 659 1.64 36.53 -25.23
N LYS A 660 0.50 37.23 -25.20
CA LYS A 660 -0.54 37.06 -24.17
C LYS A 660 -1.05 35.62 -24.06
N THR A 661 -1.01 34.84 -25.14
CA THR A 661 -1.39 33.42 -25.19
C THR A 661 -0.53 32.54 -24.27
N SER A 662 0.73 32.90 -24.02
CA SER A 662 1.64 32.15 -23.14
C SER A 662 1.37 32.36 -21.66
N TYR A 663 0.55 33.34 -21.29
CA TYR A 663 0.31 33.74 -19.90
C TYR A 663 -0.34 32.64 -19.06
N LEU A 664 -1.49 32.08 -19.49
CA LEU A 664 -2.24 31.09 -18.72
C LEU A 664 -1.50 29.75 -18.54
N PRO A 665 -0.83 29.20 -19.58
CA PRO A 665 0.00 28.02 -19.42
C PRO A 665 1.16 28.26 -18.43
N LEU A 666 1.88 29.37 -18.57
CA LEU A 666 3.01 29.72 -17.70
C LEU A 666 2.56 29.90 -16.24
N LEU A 667 1.45 30.59 -16.02
CA LEU A 667 0.84 30.76 -14.69
C LEU A 667 0.42 29.40 -14.08
N SER A 668 -0.17 28.52 -14.88
CA SER A 668 -0.63 27.21 -14.42
C SER A 668 0.54 26.33 -13.99
N GLU A 669 1.60 26.30 -14.80
CA GLU A 669 2.81 25.54 -14.50
C GLU A 669 3.47 26.06 -13.22
N ILE A 670 3.59 27.37 -13.09
CA ILE A 670 4.14 28.01 -11.90
C ILE A 670 3.26 27.73 -10.66
N LYS A 671 1.93 27.75 -10.78
CA LYS A 671 1.02 27.38 -9.69
C LYS A 671 1.17 25.92 -9.30
N ILE A 672 1.34 25.00 -10.23
CA ILE A 672 1.59 23.58 -9.95
C ILE A 672 2.91 23.40 -9.21
N LEU A 673 3.98 24.07 -9.66
CA LEU A 673 5.30 24.05 -9.02
C LEU A 673 5.27 24.65 -7.62
N ALA A 674 4.51 25.72 -7.42
CA ALA A 674 4.29 26.29 -6.10
C ALA A 674 3.23 25.51 -5.28
N GLY A 675 2.61 24.48 -5.91
CA GLY A 675 1.36 23.78 -5.61
C GLY A 675 0.29 24.61 -4.91
N ALA A 676 -0.05 25.69 -5.61
CA ALA A 676 -1.34 26.32 -5.56
C ALA A 676 -2.35 25.54 -6.43
N PRO A 677 -3.64 25.51 -6.05
CA PRO A 677 -4.70 25.08 -6.95
C PRO A 677 -4.77 25.99 -8.19
N THR A 678 -4.77 25.41 -9.39
CA THR A 678 -4.79 26.16 -10.66
C THR A 678 -6.15 26.77 -10.97
N ASN A 679 -7.23 26.20 -10.43
CA ASN A 679 -8.62 26.59 -10.65
C ASN A 679 -9.13 27.69 -9.70
N ILE A 680 -8.31 28.15 -8.75
CA ILE A 680 -8.71 29.17 -7.76
C ILE A 680 -7.86 30.42 -7.95
N ARG A 681 -8.54 31.58 -8.03
CA ARG A 681 -7.92 32.90 -8.01
C ARG A 681 -7.94 33.43 -6.58
N ARG A 682 -6.75 33.65 -5.98
CA ARG A 682 -6.61 34.19 -4.62
C ARG A 682 -6.08 35.62 -4.68
N ALA A 683 -6.37 36.43 -3.66
CA ALA A 683 -5.88 37.81 -3.59
C ALA A 683 -4.35 37.85 -3.54
N THR A 684 -3.75 36.97 -2.74
CA THR A 684 -2.31 36.72 -2.67
C THR A 684 -2.06 35.22 -2.48
N PHE A 685 -0.92 34.74 -2.94
CA PHE A 685 -0.46 33.38 -2.73
C PHE A 685 1.06 33.36 -2.66
N ASP A 686 1.60 32.81 -1.57
CA ASP A 686 3.02 32.52 -1.41
C ASP A 686 3.28 31.02 -1.54
N GLY A 687 4.38 30.65 -2.18
CA GLY A 687 4.79 29.26 -2.34
C GLY A 687 6.30 29.10 -2.40
N ARG A 688 6.76 27.86 -2.51
CA ARG A 688 8.17 27.52 -2.73
C ARG A 688 8.29 26.37 -3.71
N PHE A 689 9.36 26.38 -4.48
CA PHE A 689 9.76 25.28 -5.35
C PHE A 689 11.29 25.30 -5.51
N SER A 690 11.92 24.22 -5.94
CA SER A 690 13.37 24.13 -6.16
C SER A 690 13.70 24.04 -7.64
N VAL A 691 14.90 24.45 -8.04
CA VAL A 691 15.43 24.25 -9.40
C VAL A 691 16.70 23.42 -9.31
N TYR A 692 16.77 22.35 -10.09
CA TYR A 692 17.86 21.39 -10.11
C TYR A 692 18.64 21.53 -11.42
N LEU A 693 19.90 21.95 -11.32
CA LEU A 693 20.91 21.81 -12.37
C LEU A 693 21.80 20.59 -12.06
N ALA A 694 22.60 20.15 -13.03
CA ALA A 694 23.43 18.94 -12.93
C ALA A 694 24.28 18.87 -11.65
N ASP A 695 24.73 20.01 -11.14
CA ASP A 695 25.63 20.15 -9.99
C ASP A 695 25.09 21.04 -8.86
N LYS A 696 23.90 21.66 -9.02
CA LYS A 696 23.40 22.68 -8.09
C LYS A 696 21.88 22.62 -7.90
N LYS A 697 21.46 22.79 -6.64
CA LYS A 697 20.06 23.03 -6.26
C LYS A 697 19.88 24.50 -5.88
N ILE A 698 18.89 25.16 -6.47
CA ILE A 698 18.52 26.56 -6.20
C ILE A 698 17.10 26.55 -5.65
N ASP A 699 16.92 26.94 -4.40
CA ASP A 699 15.58 27.05 -3.83
C ASP A 699 14.93 28.36 -4.29
N CYS A 700 13.63 28.32 -4.60
CA CYS A 700 12.89 29.45 -5.12
C CYS A 700 11.71 29.75 -4.20
N ARG A 701 11.54 31.04 -3.87
CA ARG A 701 10.32 31.53 -3.20
C ARG A 701 9.48 32.25 -4.23
N ILE A 702 8.18 32.00 -4.22
CA ILE A 702 7.24 32.62 -5.15
C ILE A 702 6.17 33.39 -4.38
N SER A 703 5.80 34.55 -4.92
CA SER A 703 4.65 35.35 -4.54
C SER A 703 3.81 35.63 -5.78
N ILE A 704 2.52 35.35 -5.71
CA ILE A 704 1.51 35.61 -6.74
C ILE A 704 0.49 36.59 -6.16
N ILE A 705 0.26 37.71 -6.84
CA ILE A 705 -0.68 38.75 -6.40
C ILE A 705 -1.65 39.06 -7.53
N ALA A 706 -2.94 39.20 -7.22
CA ALA A 706 -3.93 39.62 -8.21
C ALA A 706 -3.69 41.08 -8.67
N GLY A 707 -3.48 41.29 -9.96
CA GLY A 707 -3.33 42.60 -10.60
C GLY A 707 -4.41 42.89 -11.67
N GLY A 708 -4.36 44.09 -12.25
CA GLY A 708 -5.38 44.60 -13.18
C GLY A 708 -5.55 43.80 -14.49
N TYR A 709 -4.46 43.24 -15.04
CA TYR A 709 -4.47 42.47 -16.29
C TYR A 709 -4.23 40.95 -16.11
N GLY A 710 -4.22 40.49 -14.85
CA GLY A 710 -3.90 39.11 -14.46
C GLY A 710 -3.19 39.06 -13.11
N GLU A 711 -2.90 37.85 -12.65
CA GLU A 711 -2.02 37.61 -11.51
C GLU A 711 -0.56 37.92 -11.90
N THR A 712 0.11 38.71 -11.06
CA THR A 712 1.53 39.05 -11.19
C THR A 712 2.35 38.09 -10.35
N ILE A 713 3.46 37.60 -10.90
CA ILE A 713 4.31 36.58 -10.28
C ILE A 713 5.68 37.17 -9.98
N VAL A 714 6.18 36.97 -8.77
CA VAL A 714 7.55 37.25 -8.39
C VAL A 714 8.20 35.97 -7.87
N ILE A 715 9.32 35.56 -8.47
CA ILE A 715 10.11 34.40 -8.05
C ILE A 715 11.47 34.89 -7.57
N ARG A 716 11.81 34.64 -6.31
CA ARG A 716 13.12 34.92 -5.73
C ARG A 716 14.00 33.68 -5.79
N LEU A 717 15.18 33.80 -6.39
CA LEU A 717 16.18 32.74 -6.49
C LEU A 717 17.09 32.77 -5.25
N LEU A 718 17.07 31.70 -4.47
CA LEU A 718 17.95 31.50 -3.31
C LEU A 718 19.18 30.73 -3.79
N THR A 719 20.23 31.46 -4.17
CA THR A 719 21.46 30.85 -4.70
C THR A 719 22.30 30.23 -3.58
N THR A 720 22.80 29.02 -3.81
CA THR A 720 23.64 28.21 -2.89
C THR A 720 25.09 28.67 -2.78
N ASN A 721 25.47 29.78 -3.41
CA ASN A 721 26.85 30.29 -3.38
C ASN A 721 27.13 31.06 -2.08
N ALA A 722 27.17 30.36 -0.94
CA ALA A 722 27.56 30.93 0.36
C ALA A 722 28.77 30.21 0.98
N ILE A 723 29.69 29.67 0.17
CA ILE A 723 30.92 28.99 0.64
C ILE A 723 31.98 29.97 1.21
N ASN A 724 31.71 31.28 1.32
CA ASN A 724 32.70 32.26 1.81
C ASN A 724 32.13 33.27 2.81
N LEU A 725 31.51 32.80 3.90
CA LEU A 725 31.08 33.62 5.04
C LEU A 725 32.23 33.88 6.04
N GLU A 726 33.40 34.29 5.53
CA GLU A 726 34.48 34.80 6.38
C GLU A 726 34.20 36.26 6.74
N MET A 727 34.28 36.62 8.02
CA MET A 727 33.93 37.97 8.51
C MET A 727 34.76 39.06 7.83
N GLU A 728 36.00 38.75 7.47
CA GLU A 728 36.94 39.62 6.75
C GLU A 728 36.46 39.92 5.32
N LYS A 729 35.75 38.99 4.68
CA LYS A 729 35.19 39.15 3.32
C LYS A 729 33.89 39.96 3.30
N LEU A 730 33.22 40.12 4.45
CA LEU A 730 32.00 40.94 4.60
C LEU A 730 32.29 42.45 4.68
N GLY A 731 33.56 42.84 4.75
CA GLY A 731 33.99 44.22 4.89
C GLY A 731 33.92 44.75 6.33
N ILE A 732 33.87 43.89 7.35
CA ILE A 732 33.95 44.36 8.73
C ILE A 732 35.39 44.87 8.95
N THR A 733 35.54 46.16 9.26
CA THR A 733 36.86 46.78 9.48
C THR A 733 37.53 46.24 10.74
N SER A 734 38.87 46.34 10.82
CA SER A 734 39.64 45.83 11.98
C SER A 734 39.11 46.36 13.32
N VAL A 735 38.71 47.63 13.38
CA VAL A 735 38.16 48.25 14.59
C VAL A 735 36.84 47.61 15.03
N ALA A 736 35.91 47.41 14.10
CA ALA A 736 34.63 46.75 14.39
C ALA A 736 34.81 45.24 14.65
N LEU A 737 35.78 44.62 13.97
CA LEU A 737 36.06 43.20 14.09
C LEU A 737 36.66 42.86 15.46
N ASP A 738 37.59 43.67 15.98
CA ASP A 738 38.23 43.43 17.27
C ASP A 738 37.22 43.48 18.42
N THR A 739 36.35 44.49 18.41
CA THR A 739 35.31 44.66 19.43
C THR A 739 34.23 43.57 19.32
N LEU A 740 33.83 43.20 18.10
CA LEU A 740 32.94 42.07 17.86
C LEU A 740 33.55 40.74 18.34
N GLN A 741 34.84 40.48 18.07
CA GLN A 741 35.54 39.28 18.53
C GLN A 741 35.60 39.20 20.06
N GLN A 742 35.73 40.34 20.75
CA GLN A 742 35.66 40.38 22.21
C GLN A 742 34.26 40.04 22.71
N ALA A 743 33.21 40.59 22.10
CA ALA A 743 31.83 40.28 22.44
C ALA A 743 31.50 38.79 22.19
N MET A 744 31.96 38.22 21.08
CA MET A 744 31.78 36.80 20.73
C MET A 744 32.46 35.81 21.68
N LYS A 745 33.49 36.23 22.43
CA LYS A 745 34.15 35.39 23.44
C LYS A 745 33.33 35.25 24.73
N LYS A 746 32.34 36.11 24.94
CA LYS A 746 31.49 36.04 26.12
C LYS A 746 30.54 34.85 26.00
N THR A 747 30.35 34.15 27.11
CA THR A 747 29.45 33.00 27.19
C THR A 747 27.98 33.40 27.28
N ARG A 748 27.69 34.67 27.55
CA ARG A 748 26.35 35.20 27.76
C ARG A 748 26.19 36.63 27.28
N GLY A 749 24.96 37.02 26.97
CA GLY A 749 24.58 38.37 26.52
C GLY A 749 23.87 38.35 25.18
N ILE A 750 23.37 39.50 24.74
CA ILE A 750 22.66 39.67 23.46
C ILE A 750 23.53 40.48 22.50
N ILE A 751 23.75 39.96 21.29
CA ILE A 751 24.30 40.68 20.16
C ILE A 751 23.15 41.02 19.19
N LEU A 752 22.90 42.30 18.97
CA LEU A 752 21.84 42.79 18.09
C LEU A 752 22.41 43.32 16.78
N THR A 753 21.88 42.86 15.65
CA THR A 753 22.21 43.38 14.32
C THR A 753 21.03 44.13 13.72
N THR A 754 21.27 45.32 13.20
CA THR A 754 20.23 46.20 12.67
C THR A 754 20.57 46.78 11.30
N GLY A 755 19.53 47.18 10.57
CA GLY A 755 19.61 47.77 9.25
C GLY A 755 18.33 47.54 8.44
N PRO A 756 18.16 48.26 7.31
CA PRO A 756 16.99 48.13 6.44
C PRO A 756 16.88 46.74 5.82
N THR A 757 15.74 46.45 5.19
CA THR A 757 15.56 45.18 4.46
C THR A 757 16.59 45.05 3.34
N GLY A 758 17.21 43.87 3.22
CA GLY A 758 18.26 43.62 2.23
C GLY A 758 19.64 44.18 2.58
N SER A 759 19.86 44.68 3.81
CA SER A 759 21.18 45.17 4.26
C SER A 759 22.17 44.07 4.65
N GLY A 760 21.79 42.78 4.56
CA GLY A 760 22.68 41.64 4.85
C GLY A 760 22.79 41.24 6.32
N LYS A 761 21.80 41.57 7.17
CA LYS A 761 21.80 41.25 8.61
C LYS A 761 21.97 39.75 8.90
N THR A 762 21.17 38.91 8.22
CA THR A 762 21.21 37.45 8.38
C THR A 762 22.58 36.91 8.00
N THR A 763 23.15 37.39 6.89
CA THR A 763 24.52 37.04 6.44
C THR A 763 25.56 37.33 7.50
N THR A 764 25.48 38.48 8.18
CA THR A 764 26.38 38.84 9.28
C THR A 764 26.19 37.92 10.49
N LEU A 765 24.94 37.65 10.91
CA LEU A 765 24.67 36.75 12.04
C LEU A 765 25.19 35.34 11.79
N TYR A 766 25.00 34.84 10.59
CA TYR A 766 25.47 33.51 10.23
C TYR A 766 26.99 33.43 10.06
N ALA A 767 27.68 34.50 9.64
CA ALA A 767 29.14 34.55 9.67
C ALA A 767 29.68 34.51 11.13
N ILE A 768 28.99 35.19 12.05
CA ILE A 768 29.25 35.09 13.49
C ILE A 768 29.04 33.64 13.97
N LEU A 769 27.90 33.02 13.62
CA LEU A 769 27.62 31.62 13.99
C LEU A 769 28.68 30.66 13.45
N ASN A 770 29.09 30.82 12.19
CA ASN A 770 30.08 29.95 11.57
C ASN A 770 31.44 30.02 12.30
N LYS A 771 31.82 31.19 12.82
CA LYS A 771 33.03 31.35 13.64
C LYS A 771 32.89 30.73 15.04
N LEU A 772 31.68 30.76 15.60
CA LEU A 772 31.37 30.19 16.92
C LEU A 772 31.09 28.68 16.87
N ASN A 773 30.81 28.15 15.69
CA ASN A 773 30.49 26.75 15.44
C ASN A 773 31.71 25.86 15.66
N LYS A 774 31.81 25.31 16.87
CA LYS A 774 32.83 24.35 17.28
C LYS A 774 32.16 23.05 17.73
N PRO A 775 32.83 21.90 17.65
CA PRO A 775 32.24 20.61 18.02
C PRO A 775 31.68 20.51 19.45
N ASP A 776 32.18 21.35 20.37
CA ASP A 776 31.78 21.42 21.78
C ASP A 776 30.67 22.46 22.05
N THR A 777 30.19 23.17 21.03
CA THR A 777 29.24 24.28 21.16
C THR A 777 27.94 23.93 20.46
N LYS A 778 26.84 23.80 21.22
CA LYS A 778 25.51 23.54 20.68
C LYS A 778 24.84 24.85 20.27
N ILE A 779 24.59 25.02 18.97
CA ILE A 779 23.95 26.21 18.39
C ILE A 779 22.55 25.85 17.90
N ILE A 780 21.55 26.64 18.32
CA ILE A 780 20.17 26.52 17.83
C ILE A 780 19.73 27.85 17.21
N THR A 781 19.09 27.81 16.03
CA THR A 781 18.51 29.00 15.42
C THR A 781 17.00 28.85 15.24
N ILE A 782 16.29 29.97 15.31
CA ILE A 782 14.84 30.08 15.13
C ILE A 782 14.62 31.18 14.12
N GLU A 783 14.06 30.85 12.95
CA GLU A 783 14.11 31.73 11.78
C GLU A 783 12.78 31.76 11.00
N ASP A 784 12.53 32.83 10.27
CA ASP A 784 11.35 32.99 9.41
C ASP A 784 11.72 33.66 8.06
N PRO A 785 12.05 32.88 7.02
CA PRO A 785 12.44 31.46 7.03
C PRO A 785 13.95 31.26 7.18
N ILE A 786 14.38 29.99 7.29
CA ILE A 786 15.81 29.65 7.20
C ILE A 786 16.33 30.05 5.81
N GLU A 787 17.31 30.96 5.76
CA GLU A 787 17.87 31.45 4.49
C GLU A 787 18.88 30.47 3.89
N TYR A 788 19.64 29.77 4.74
CA TYR A 788 20.52 28.67 4.33
C TYR A 788 20.82 27.71 5.47
N GLN A 789 21.23 26.50 5.09
CA GLN A 789 21.58 25.46 6.04
C GLN A 789 23.05 25.55 6.46
N LEU A 790 23.28 25.72 7.76
CA LEU A 790 24.59 25.76 8.40
C LEU A 790 24.96 24.36 8.92
N PRO A 791 26.06 23.74 8.44
CA PRO A 791 26.53 22.45 8.95
C PRO A 791 26.81 22.53 10.45
N GLY A 792 26.32 21.57 11.24
CA GLY A 792 26.54 21.52 12.69
C GLY A 792 25.64 22.45 13.53
N VAL A 793 24.73 23.19 12.90
CA VAL A 793 23.77 24.07 13.58
C VAL A 793 22.35 23.50 13.49
N MET A 794 21.63 23.46 14.60
CA MET A 794 20.22 23.02 14.62
C MET A 794 19.31 24.21 14.31
N GLN A 795 18.82 24.28 13.07
CA GLN A 795 17.97 25.39 12.63
C GLN A 795 16.50 24.98 12.59
N THR A 796 15.63 25.82 13.15
CA THR A 796 14.17 25.63 13.08
C THR A 796 13.51 26.81 12.40
N GLN A 797 12.42 26.53 11.68
CA GLN A 797 11.63 27.55 11.01
C GLN A 797 10.31 27.78 11.77
N ILE A 798 9.87 29.03 11.85
CA ILE A 798 8.55 29.41 12.37
C ILE A 798 7.42 28.90 11.47
N ASP A 799 6.31 28.51 12.09
CA ASP A 799 5.05 28.15 11.46
C ASP A 799 3.89 28.77 12.25
N GLU A 800 3.55 30.03 11.94
CA GLU A 800 2.50 30.77 12.62
C GLU A 800 1.12 30.12 12.46
N GLN A 801 0.85 29.45 11.32
CA GLN A 801 -0.44 28.82 11.05
C GLN A 801 -0.72 27.63 11.98
N ARG A 802 0.34 26.98 12.46
CA ARG A 802 0.26 25.89 13.45
C ARG A 802 0.57 26.34 14.88
N GLY A 803 0.71 27.65 15.14
CA GLY A 803 1.00 28.20 16.46
C GLY A 803 2.46 28.05 16.93
N TYR A 804 3.38 27.73 16.01
CA TYR A 804 4.82 27.63 16.30
C TYR A 804 5.53 28.96 16.03
N THR A 805 5.35 29.93 16.93
CA THR A 805 5.89 31.30 16.90
C THR A 805 7.31 31.40 17.48
N PHE A 806 8.00 32.54 17.32
CA PHE A 806 9.33 32.78 17.91
C PHE A 806 9.35 32.51 19.43
N ALA A 807 8.39 33.06 20.17
CA ALA A 807 8.28 32.86 21.60
C ALA A 807 8.01 31.39 21.99
N SER A 808 7.12 30.69 21.28
CA SER A 808 6.80 29.29 21.61
C SER A 808 7.95 28.33 21.25
N ALA A 809 8.60 28.56 20.10
CA ALA A 809 9.80 27.84 19.68
C ALA A 809 10.95 28.04 20.68
N MET A 810 11.21 29.28 21.12
CA MET A 810 12.25 29.58 22.11
C MET A 810 12.03 28.84 23.43
N ARG A 811 10.82 28.86 23.98
CA ARG A 811 10.52 28.13 25.24
C ARG A 811 10.77 26.63 25.11
N SER A 812 10.50 26.06 23.94
CA SER A 812 10.73 24.64 23.68
C SER A 812 12.21 24.31 23.55
N LEU A 813 12.93 25.14 22.79
CA LEU A 813 14.32 24.90 22.43
C LEU A 813 15.32 25.25 23.53
N LEU A 814 14.97 26.16 24.45
CA LEU A 814 15.79 26.40 25.65
C LEU A 814 15.92 25.15 26.53
N ARG A 815 14.94 24.22 26.50
CA ARG A 815 15.05 22.91 27.17
C ARG A 815 16.03 21.96 26.51
N GLN A 816 16.47 22.25 25.28
CA GLN A 816 17.50 21.48 24.58
C GLN A 816 18.92 21.84 25.02
N ASN A 817 19.07 22.73 26.02
CA ASN A 817 20.35 23.16 26.57
C ASN A 817 21.32 23.70 25.48
N PRO A 818 20.93 24.71 24.67
CA PRO A 818 21.84 25.34 23.73
C PRO A 818 22.95 26.11 24.47
N ASN A 819 24.12 26.29 23.85
CA ASN A 819 25.11 27.28 24.30
C ASN A 819 24.84 28.65 23.67
N ILE A 820 24.44 28.64 22.39
CA ILE A 820 24.18 29.83 21.58
C ILE A 820 22.81 29.69 20.94
N MET A 821 22.04 30.78 20.96
CA MET A 821 20.74 30.85 20.30
C MET A 821 20.69 32.02 19.33
N MET A 822 20.27 31.78 18.09
CA MET A 822 20.00 32.85 17.13
C MET A 822 18.50 32.96 16.88
N ILE A 823 17.96 34.16 17.00
CA ILE A 823 16.56 34.49 16.74
C ILE A 823 16.54 35.38 15.51
N GLY A 824 15.84 34.95 14.46
CA GLY A 824 15.77 35.63 13.17
C GLY A 824 15.47 37.13 13.32
N GLU A 825 14.46 37.46 14.14
CA GLU A 825 14.11 38.84 14.44
C GLU A 825 13.34 38.96 15.77
N ILE A 826 13.56 40.04 16.51
CA ILE A 826 12.77 40.40 17.69
C ILE A 826 11.80 41.53 17.31
N ARG A 827 10.52 41.18 17.23
CA ARG A 827 9.44 42.10 16.83
C ARG A 827 8.56 42.55 17.99
N ASP A 828 8.40 41.69 18.98
CA ASP A 828 7.42 41.84 20.06
C ASP A 828 8.07 41.72 21.45
N THR A 829 7.34 42.16 22.47
CA THR A 829 7.76 42.15 23.87
C THR A 829 7.99 40.73 24.42
N GLU A 830 7.23 39.74 23.97
CA GLU A 830 7.30 38.38 24.51
C GLU A 830 8.61 37.71 24.10
N THR A 831 8.94 37.75 22.80
CA THR A 831 10.20 37.25 22.25
C THR A 831 11.39 37.98 22.88
N ALA A 832 11.30 39.30 23.08
CA ALA A 832 12.35 40.09 23.71
C ALA A 832 12.59 39.70 25.18
N LYS A 833 11.52 39.43 25.96
CA LYS A 833 11.63 38.97 27.36
C LYS A 833 12.35 37.63 27.45
N ILE A 834 11.96 36.66 26.63
CA ILE A 834 12.58 35.33 26.67
C ILE A 834 14.04 35.39 26.20
N ALA A 835 14.36 36.25 25.21
CA ALA A 835 15.74 36.46 24.76
C ALA A 835 16.62 37.05 25.88
N MET A 836 16.06 37.99 26.65
CA MET A 836 16.69 38.58 27.81
C MET A 836 16.92 37.54 28.92
N GLU A 837 15.90 36.74 29.26
CA GLU A 837 16.02 35.65 30.25
C GLU A 837 17.07 34.61 29.83
N ALA A 838 17.08 34.20 28.56
CA ALA A 838 18.09 33.29 28.01
C ALA A 838 19.50 33.88 28.17
N SER A 839 19.68 35.17 27.87
CA SER A 839 20.97 35.84 28.01
C SER A 839 21.47 35.88 29.46
N LEU A 840 20.58 36.14 30.43
CA LEU A 840 20.95 36.23 31.84
C LEU A 840 21.23 34.85 32.46
N THR A 841 20.59 33.81 31.94
CA THR A 841 20.75 32.41 32.37
C THR A 841 21.97 31.71 31.76
N GLY A 842 22.81 32.45 31.03
CA GLY A 842 24.13 31.95 30.59
C GLY A 842 24.25 31.60 29.11
N HIS A 843 23.32 32.08 28.27
CA HIS A 843 23.34 31.83 26.83
C HIS A 843 23.81 33.08 26.07
N LEU A 844 24.57 32.89 24.99
CA LEU A 844 24.82 33.96 24.02
C LEU A 844 23.66 33.99 23.01
N VAL A 845 22.96 35.11 22.94
CA VAL A 845 21.80 35.28 22.05
C VAL A 845 22.16 36.23 20.91
N LEU A 846 21.93 35.81 19.67
CA LEU A 846 22.10 36.62 18.48
C LEU A 846 20.73 36.97 17.91
N SER A 847 20.46 38.21 17.55
CA SER A 847 19.21 38.53 16.88
C SER A 847 19.27 39.77 16.00
N THR A 848 18.25 39.94 15.17
CA THR A 848 18.02 41.19 14.44
C THR A 848 16.89 42.01 15.06
N ILE A 849 17.01 43.32 14.92
CA ILE A 849 15.94 44.26 15.25
C ILE A 849 15.91 45.36 14.17
N HIS A 850 14.74 45.87 13.84
CA HIS A 850 14.62 46.93 12.83
C HIS A 850 14.94 48.31 13.42
N ALA A 851 16.14 48.82 13.21
CA ALA A 851 16.50 50.20 13.52
C ALA A 851 17.42 50.78 12.42
N ASN A 852 17.57 52.09 12.43
CA ASN A 852 18.37 52.79 11.42
C ASN A 852 19.87 52.91 11.79
N SER A 853 20.21 52.66 13.06
CA SER A 853 21.57 52.74 13.62
C SER A 853 21.75 51.77 14.78
N ALA A 854 23.00 51.45 15.13
CA ALA A 854 23.36 50.63 16.29
C ALA A 854 22.79 51.21 17.59
N ALA A 855 22.88 52.54 17.78
CA ALA A 855 22.29 53.23 18.92
C ALA A 855 20.76 53.09 18.94
N GLY A 856 20.10 53.24 17.80
CA GLY A 856 18.65 53.05 17.68
C GLY A 856 18.19 51.62 17.95
N ALA A 857 19.04 50.61 17.74
CA ALA A 857 18.73 49.23 18.13
C ALA A 857 18.61 49.08 19.65
N ILE A 858 19.49 49.74 20.42
CA ILE A 858 19.44 49.76 21.90
C ILE A 858 18.13 50.42 22.36
N SER A 859 17.82 51.60 21.85
CA SER A 859 16.60 52.34 22.19
C SER A 859 15.34 51.58 21.82
N ARG A 860 15.29 50.98 20.63
CA ARG A 860 14.14 50.17 20.19
C ARG A 860 13.95 48.93 21.05
N PHE A 861 15.03 48.24 21.42
CA PHE A 861 14.97 47.08 22.31
C PHE A 861 14.45 47.48 23.70
N ALA A 862 14.87 48.65 24.22
CA ALA A 862 14.34 49.21 25.47
C ALA A 862 12.87 49.63 25.35
N GLY A 863 12.45 50.09 24.18
CA GLY A 863 11.07 50.48 23.86
C GLY A 863 10.06 49.33 23.82
N LEU A 864 10.49 48.07 23.86
CA LEU A 864 9.61 46.89 23.86
C LEU A 864 8.96 46.61 25.23
N GLY A 865 9.02 47.54 26.19
CA GLY A 865 8.37 47.41 27.50
C GLY A 865 9.12 46.49 28.48
N LEU A 866 10.44 46.42 28.36
CA LEU A 866 11.32 45.67 29.26
C LEU A 866 11.81 46.58 30.42
N GLU A 867 12.10 45.98 31.57
CA GLU A 867 12.71 46.69 32.69
C GLU A 867 14.13 47.12 32.35
N ARG A 868 14.38 48.44 32.30
CA ARG A 868 15.66 49.02 31.88
C ARG A 868 16.85 48.52 32.71
N GLN A 869 16.63 48.25 34.01
CA GLN A 869 17.68 47.76 34.91
C GLN A 869 18.16 46.36 34.54
N ILE A 870 17.26 45.51 34.02
CA ILE A 870 17.58 44.16 33.57
C ILE A 870 18.23 44.21 32.18
N LEU A 871 17.74 45.09 31.30
CA LEU A 871 18.22 45.27 29.94
C LEU A 871 19.71 45.65 29.87
N VAL A 872 20.17 46.51 30.78
CA VAL A 872 21.57 46.95 30.90
C VAL A 872 22.56 45.79 31.04
N ASN A 873 22.12 44.70 31.66
CA ASN A 873 22.94 43.51 31.90
C ASN A 873 22.76 42.43 30.82
N ALA A 874 21.81 42.61 29.90
CA ALA A 874 21.48 41.64 28.87
C ALA A 874 22.11 41.97 27.52
N ILE A 875 22.02 43.23 27.06
CA ILE A 875 22.63 43.65 25.78
C ILE A 875 24.15 43.76 25.95
N GLU A 876 24.88 43.08 25.08
CA GLU A 876 26.35 43.06 25.09
C GLU A 876 26.92 43.92 23.96
N PHE A 877 26.35 43.78 22.75
CA PHE A 877 26.91 44.38 21.55
C PHE A 877 25.81 44.71 20.53
N THR A 878 25.93 45.83 19.82
CA THR A 878 25.00 46.19 18.74
C THR A 878 25.75 46.58 17.47
N ILE A 879 25.24 46.10 16.33
CA ILE A 879 25.82 46.27 14.99
C ILE A 879 24.80 46.98 14.10
N GLY A 880 25.15 48.16 13.59
CA GLY A 880 24.41 48.83 12.52
C GLY A 880 25.03 48.51 11.16
N GLN A 881 24.20 48.17 10.17
CA GLN A 881 24.67 47.71 8.88
C GLN A 881 23.88 48.26 7.69
N ARG A 882 24.61 48.68 6.64
CA ARG A 882 24.09 48.96 5.28
C ARG A 882 24.95 48.26 4.22
N LEU A 883 24.46 48.14 2.99
CA LEU A 883 25.24 47.60 1.87
C LEU A 883 25.46 48.67 0.80
N VAL A 884 26.70 48.80 0.35
CA VAL A 884 27.10 49.58 -0.82
C VAL A 884 27.57 48.64 -1.93
N ARG A 885 27.51 49.11 -3.18
CA ARG A 885 28.09 48.38 -4.31
C ARG A 885 29.62 48.44 -4.27
N ARG A 886 30.28 47.33 -4.60
CA ARG A 886 31.74 47.24 -4.68
C ARG A 886 32.21 47.68 -6.07
N LEU A 887 33.19 48.57 -6.12
CA LEU A 887 33.79 49.02 -7.38
C LEU A 887 34.45 47.83 -8.09
N CYS A 888 34.28 47.76 -9.41
CA CYS A 888 34.92 46.72 -10.20
C CYS A 888 36.45 46.90 -10.17
N PRO A 889 37.23 45.88 -9.74
CA PRO A 889 38.68 46.01 -9.64
C PRO A 889 39.37 46.17 -11.00
N HIS A 890 38.68 45.84 -12.11
CA HIS A 890 39.24 45.90 -13.46
C HIS A 890 39.00 47.24 -14.17
N CYS A 891 38.09 48.07 -13.67
CA CYS A 891 37.75 49.33 -14.35
C CYS A 891 37.59 50.54 -13.41
N LYS A 892 37.88 50.40 -12.10
CA LYS A 892 37.92 51.58 -11.23
C LYS A 892 39.00 52.57 -11.67
N GLN A 893 38.67 53.86 -11.65
CA GLN A 893 39.60 54.93 -12.01
C GLN A 893 39.64 56.00 -10.92
N GLU A 894 40.83 56.55 -10.68
CA GLU A 894 41.03 57.63 -9.72
C GLU A 894 40.22 58.88 -10.12
N THR A 895 39.62 59.53 -9.13
CA THR A 895 38.84 60.75 -9.31
C THR A 895 39.12 61.77 -8.20
N LYS A 896 38.92 63.04 -8.52
CA LYS A 896 38.95 64.13 -7.54
C LYS A 896 37.52 64.48 -7.14
N LEU A 897 37.27 64.58 -5.84
CA LEU A 897 35.95 64.95 -5.34
C LEU A 897 35.65 66.43 -5.60
N VAL A 898 34.36 66.74 -5.72
CA VAL A 898 33.90 68.13 -5.73
C VAL A 898 34.19 68.79 -4.37
N PRO A 899 34.45 70.11 -4.31
CA PRO A 899 34.85 70.78 -3.06
C PRO A 899 33.88 70.60 -1.88
N ALA A 900 32.57 70.49 -2.16
CA ALA A 900 31.54 70.27 -1.15
C ALA A 900 31.67 68.88 -0.48
N ASP A 901 31.83 67.82 -1.29
CA ASP A 901 31.99 66.46 -0.78
C ASP A 901 33.33 66.28 -0.08
N LEU A 902 34.39 66.91 -0.59
CA LEU A 902 35.70 66.90 0.06
C LEU A 902 35.65 67.54 1.46
N LYS A 903 34.95 68.67 1.60
CA LYS A 903 34.76 69.33 2.90
C LYS A 903 33.98 68.43 3.87
N ARG A 904 32.87 67.83 3.41
CA ARG A 904 32.07 66.89 4.20
C ARG A 904 32.89 65.69 4.67
N VAL A 905 33.68 65.11 3.77
CA VAL A 905 34.60 64.00 4.08
C VAL A 905 35.62 64.39 5.14
N GLN A 906 36.25 65.56 5.01
CA GLN A 906 37.23 66.04 5.99
C GLN A 906 36.61 66.27 7.37
N GLU A 907 35.41 66.85 7.43
CA GLU A 907 34.67 67.05 8.68
C GLU A 907 34.33 65.72 9.39
N GLU A 908 33.90 64.69 8.64
CA GLU A 908 33.58 63.39 9.22
C GLU A 908 34.82 62.61 9.68
N LEU A 909 35.92 62.67 8.91
CA LEU A 909 37.20 62.06 9.28
C LEU A 909 37.80 62.72 10.53
N ALA A 910 37.65 64.04 10.69
CA ALA A 910 38.14 64.77 11.87
C ALA A 910 37.42 64.37 13.18
N LYS A 911 36.22 63.79 13.09
CA LYS A 911 35.44 63.32 14.25
C LYS A 911 35.90 61.95 14.76
N ILE A 912 36.74 61.22 14.02
CA ILE A 912 37.24 59.90 14.41
C ILE A 912 38.21 60.07 15.59
N LYS A 913 37.83 59.58 16.77
CA LYS A 913 38.66 59.63 17.99
C LYS A 913 39.41 58.34 18.28
N ASN A 914 39.27 57.32 17.42
CA ASN A 914 39.86 56.00 17.64
C ASN A 914 41.35 55.98 17.24
N PRO A 915 42.28 55.65 18.16
CA PRO A 915 43.71 55.64 17.87
C PRO A 915 44.15 54.54 16.89
N ASN A 916 43.32 53.51 16.68
CA ASN A 916 43.62 52.40 15.78
C ASN A 916 43.27 52.68 14.31
N VAL A 917 42.64 53.82 14.01
CA VAL A 917 42.29 54.22 12.64
C VAL A 917 43.39 55.11 12.05
N GLN A 918 44.04 54.65 10.99
CA GLN A 918 45.04 55.43 10.27
C GLN A 918 44.40 56.12 9.06
N ILE A 919 44.35 57.45 9.07
CA ILE A 919 43.83 58.25 7.97
C ILE A 919 44.99 58.61 7.02
N PRO A 920 44.93 58.27 5.72
CA PRO A 920 45.95 58.64 4.75
C PRO A 920 46.12 60.17 4.64
N LYS A 921 47.38 60.65 4.53
CA LYS A 921 47.67 62.08 4.34
C LYS A 921 47.14 62.63 3.02
N GLN A 922 47.04 61.77 2.00
CA GLN A 922 46.47 62.11 0.69
C GLN A 922 45.18 61.34 0.50
N LEU A 923 44.08 62.06 0.29
CA LEU A 923 42.75 61.50 0.09
C LEU A 923 42.54 61.21 -1.41
N ILE A 924 42.68 59.94 -1.80
CA ILE A 924 42.48 59.45 -3.18
C ILE A 924 41.16 58.68 -3.23
N PHE A 925 40.31 58.99 -4.21
CA PHE A 925 39.00 58.35 -4.40
C PHE A 925 38.89 57.73 -5.79
N TYR A 926 37.94 56.82 -5.96
CA TYR A 926 37.73 56.08 -7.18
C TYR A 926 36.27 56.14 -7.65
N HIS A 927 36.06 56.13 -8.96
CA HIS A 927 34.74 56.02 -9.59
C HIS A 927 34.69 54.86 -10.60
N SER A 928 33.49 54.48 -11.00
CA SER A 928 33.21 53.37 -11.90
C SER A 928 33.08 53.81 -13.37
N VAL A 929 33.78 53.15 -14.31
CA VAL A 929 33.63 53.42 -15.77
C VAL A 929 32.94 52.29 -16.56
N GLY A 930 32.84 51.09 -16.00
CA GLY A 930 32.25 49.91 -16.68
C GLY A 930 33.22 49.16 -17.60
N CYS A 931 33.15 47.82 -17.58
CA CYS A 931 33.91 46.94 -18.48
C CYS A 931 33.15 45.63 -18.72
N GLU A 932 33.57 44.82 -19.70
CA GLU A 932 32.94 43.53 -20.02
C GLU A 932 32.86 42.58 -18.81
N LYS A 933 33.88 42.58 -17.94
CA LYS A 933 33.93 41.70 -16.75
C LYS A 933 32.88 42.01 -15.68
N CYS A 934 32.29 43.20 -15.72
CA CYS A 934 31.19 43.63 -14.87
C CYS A 934 29.92 43.95 -15.68
N GLY A 935 29.78 43.43 -16.90
CA GLY A 935 28.62 43.69 -17.76
C GLY A 935 28.41 45.17 -18.09
N HIS A 936 29.50 45.95 -18.16
CA HIS A 936 29.49 47.40 -18.37
C HIS A 936 28.82 48.24 -17.26
N ILE A 937 28.52 47.64 -16.09
CA ILE A 937 27.87 48.34 -14.96
C ILE A 937 28.85 49.19 -14.14
N GLY A 938 30.12 48.76 -14.06
CA GLY A 938 31.18 49.43 -13.30
C GLY A 938 31.29 49.03 -11.82
N TYR A 939 30.35 48.22 -11.33
CA TYR A 939 30.34 47.61 -10.00
C TYR A 939 30.25 46.09 -10.14
N LYS A 940 30.77 45.36 -9.15
CA LYS A 940 30.62 43.90 -9.09
C LYS A 940 30.62 43.43 -7.64
N GLY A 941 29.48 42.94 -7.17
CA GLY A 941 29.28 42.52 -5.78
C GLY A 941 28.92 43.68 -4.83
N ARG A 942 28.71 43.34 -3.56
CA ARG A 942 28.31 44.26 -2.48
C ARG A 942 29.31 44.21 -1.32
N LEU A 943 29.41 45.31 -0.59
CA LEU A 943 30.26 45.49 0.57
C LEU A 943 29.41 46.06 1.72
N GLY A 944 29.58 45.54 2.93
CA GLY A 944 28.89 46.07 4.11
C GLY A 944 29.55 47.33 4.64
N LEU A 945 28.75 48.29 5.10
CA LEU A 945 29.17 49.40 5.96
C LEU A 945 28.69 49.09 7.37
N TYR A 946 29.58 49.25 8.36
CA TYR A 946 29.32 48.84 9.73
C TYR A 946 29.57 49.98 10.71
N GLU A 947 28.73 50.02 11.73
CA GLU A 947 28.99 50.73 12.98
C GLU A 947 28.71 49.77 14.13
N THR A 948 29.50 49.89 15.20
CA THR A 948 29.41 48.96 16.33
C THR A 948 29.48 49.69 17.64
N ILE A 949 28.65 49.27 18.59
CA ILE A 949 28.61 49.82 19.94
C ILE A 949 28.70 48.65 20.92
N THR A 950 29.69 48.74 21.81
CA THR A 950 29.86 47.81 22.94
C THR A 950 29.15 48.38 24.16
N MET A 951 28.52 47.53 24.97
CA MET A 951 27.82 47.98 26.19
C MET A 951 28.82 48.37 27.30
N SER A 952 29.33 49.61 27.25
CA SER A 952 30.27 50.15 28.25
C SER A 952 29.54 50.65 29.51
N PRO A 953 30.22 50.77 30.69
CA PRO A 953 29.61 51.31 31.90
C PRO A 953 28.99 52.71 31.72
N ALA A 954 29.53 53.54 30.82
CA ALA A 954 28.96 54.85 30.51
C ALA A 954 27.63 54.73 29.76
N ILE A 955 27.58 53.87 28.75
CA ILE A 955 26.37 53.58 27.97
C ILE A 955 25.31 52.91 28.85
N GLN A 956 25.70 51.94 29.69
CA GLN A 956 24.84 51.30 30.68
C GLN A 956 24.15 52.33 31.61
N LYS A 957 24.91 53.29 32.12
CA LYS A 957 24.38 54.37 32.98
C LYS A 957 23.44 55.31 32.22
N LEU A 958 23.66 55.52 30.92
CA LEU A 958 22.78 56.34 30.09
C LEU A 958 21.43 55.65 29.85
N ILE A 959 21.43 54.36 29.55
CA ILE A 959 20.20 53.58 29.28
C ILE A 959 19.26 53.53 30.49
N GLN A 960 19.81 53.60 31.71
CA GLN A 960 19.02 53.66 32.94
C GLN A 960 18.19 54.94 33.09
N LYS A 961 18.51 56.03 32.37
CA LYS A 961 17.73 57.28 32.38
C LYS A 961 16.48 57.13 31.53
N GLU A 962 15.33 57.64 31.99
CA GLU A 962 14.04 57.46 31.31
C GLU A 962 13.96 58.08 29.89
N ASN A 963 14.66 59.20 29.63
CA ASN A 963 14.54 59.95 28.36
C ASN A 963 15.83 60.01 27.54
N VAL A 964 16.61 58.92 27.51
CA VAL A 964 17.80 58.86 26.66
C VAL A 964 17.42 58.84 25.18
N THR A 965 18.12 59.63 24.37
CA THR A 965 17.96 59.66 22.91
C THR A 965 19.02 58.82 22.20
N ASP A 966 18.71 58.32 21.00
CA ASP A 966 19.68 57.62 20.13
C ASP A 966 20.94 58.46 19.92
N PHE A 967 20.77 59.78 19.81
CA PHE A 967 21.85 60.75 19.65
C PHE A 967 22.81 60.78 20.85
N GLU A 968 22.30 60.77 22.09
CA GLU A 968 23.16 60.76 23.29
C GLU A 968 23.98 59.47 23.41
N ILE A 969 23.39 58.33 23.05
CA ILE A 969 24.08 57.03 23.02
C ILE A 969 25.19 57.06 21.96
N GLU A 970 24.87 57.54 20.75
CA GLU A 970 25.82 57.66 19.65
C GLU A 970 26.99 58.59 19.99
N GLN A 971 26.72 59.79 20.54
CA GLN A 971 27.78 60.74 20.92
C GLN A 971 28.72 60.16 21.98
N THR A 972 28.17 59.39 22.93
CA THR A 972 28.97 58.71 23.95
C THR A 972 29.83 57.62 23.34
N ALA A 973 29.28 56.80 22.45
CA ALA A 973 30.02 55.78 21.72
C ALA A 973 31.15 56.39 20.85
N ILE A 974 30.88 57.49 20.15
CA ILE A 974 31.90 58.23 19.37
C ILE A 974 33.02 58.75 20.29
N ALA A 975 32.66 59.25 21.49
CA ALA A 975 33.65 59.69 22.47
C ALA A 975 34.53 58.55 22.98
N GLU A 976 34.00 57.33 23.06
CA GLU A 976 34.72 56.09 23.40
C GLU A 976 35.47 55.46 22.21
N GLY A 977 35.40 56.07 21.02
CA GLY A 977 36.15 55.65 19.84
C GLY A 977 35.39 54.77 18.85
N THR A 978 34.06 54.72 18.90
CA THR A 978 33.26 54.08 17.84
C THR A 978 33.42 54.82 16.51
N VAL A 979 33.56 54.05 15.42
CA VAL A 979 33.50 54.55 14.04
C VAL A 979 32.06 54.46 13.55
N THR A 980 31.51 55.57 13.06
CA THR A 980 30.13 55.63 12.53
C THR A 980 30.03 54.99 11.15
N ILE A 981 28.82 54.66 10.71
CA ILE A 981 28.61 54.03 9.39
C ILE A 981 29.08 54.93 8.22
N VAL A 982 28.99 56.25 8.39
CA VAL A 982 29.50 57.25 7.43
C VAL A 982 31.02 57.22 7.37
N GLN A 983 31.67 57.22 8.53
CA GLN A 983 33.12 57.19 8.62
C GLN A 983 33.69 55.89 8.04
N ASP A 984 33.08 54.75 8.33
CA ASP A 984 33.44 53.44 7.77
C ASP A 984 33.28 53.42 6.24
N GLY A 985 32.19 54.00 5.72
CA GLY A 985 31.98 54.16 4.27
C GLY A 985 33.05 55.02 3.61
N ILE A 986 33.42 56.16 4.21
CA ILE A 986 34.48 57.04 3.70
C ILE A 986 35.83 56.31 3.67
N LEU A 987 36.18 55.56 4.73
CA LEU A 987 37.42 54.78 4.79
C LEU A 987 37.49 53.72 3.69
N LYS A 988 36.37 53.04 3.39
CA LYS A 988 36.29 52.06 2.29
C LYS A 988 36.33 52.70 0.90
N ALA A 989 35.80 53.91 0.76
CA ALA A 989 35.93 54.68 -0.47
C ALA A 989 37.40 55.10 -0.72
N LEU A 990 38.13 55.49 0.33
CA LEU A 990 39.57 55.75 0.26
C LEU A 990 40.40 54.51 -0.07
N ALA A 991 39.99 53.33 0.40
CA ALA A 991 40.60 52.05 0.02
C ALA A 991 40.28 51.63 -1.43
N GLY A 992 39.41 52.38 -2.13
CA GLY A 992 38.96 52.06 -3.48
C GLY A 992 38.15 50.77 -3.57
N GLU A 993 37.44 50.42 -2.50
CA GLU A 993 36.52 49.29 -2.46
C GLU A 993 35.11 49.68 -2.92
N THR A 994 34.71 50.92 -2.68
CA THR A 994 33.46 51.54 -3.17
C THR A 994 33.73 52.98 -3.61
N SER A 995 32.73 53.66 -4.16
CA SER A 995 32.82 55.08 -4.51
C SER A 995 32.17 55.96 -3.44
N ILE A 996 32.58 57.23 -3.35
CA ILE A 996 32.00 58.14 -2.35
C ILE A 996 30.54 58.46 -2.64
N GLU A 997 30.17 58.53 -3.94
CA GLU A 997 28.80 58.78 -4.35
C GLU A 997 27.87 57.65 -3.91
N GLU A 998 28.38 56.41 -3.95
CA GLU A 998 27.64 55.25 -3.47
C GLU A 998 27.46 55.26 -1.95
N VAL A 999 28.48 55.67 -1.19
CA VAL A 999 28.38 55.81 0.27
C VAL A 999 27.30 56.82 0.64
N PHE A 1000 27.29 58.00 0.04
CA PHE A 1000 26.28 59.03 0.33
C PHE A 1000 24.89 58.73 -0.23
N ARG A 1001 24.78 57.88 -1.25
CA ARG A 1001 23.47 57.38 -1.74
C ARG A 1001 22.81 56.45 -0.73
N VAL A 1002 23.62 55.64 -0.06
CA VAL A 1002 23.13 54.57 0.82
C VAL A 1002 22.89 55.04 2.24
N ILE A 1003 23.58 56.07 2.72
CA ILE A 1003 23.44 56.61 4.08
C ILE A 1003 22.42 57.74 4.10
#